data_AF-A0AA88UKL7-F1
#
_entry.id   AF-A0AA88UKL7-F1
#
_cell.length_a   1.000
_cell.length_b   1.000
_cell.length_c   1.000
_cell.angle_alpha   90.00
_cell.angle_beta   90.00
_cell.angle_gamma   90.00
#
_symmetry.space_group_name_H-M   'P 1'
#
loop_
_entity.id
_entity.type
_entity.pdbx_description
1 polymer ?
#
loop_
_entity_poly.entity_id
_entity_poly.type
_entity_poly.pdbx_seq_one_letter_code
_entity_poly.pdbx_strand_id
1 'polypeptide(L)'
;MARKEWVEKKRKQDQEARLSRERGRNSPLHLCVATWNVAVVKRWLELESRAEIDYAIDLSSPCGTALCMAAALKKNHEADGRELVRILLAAGADATAQDTQHGQTALHTAAMANDVELVKLLCGEQKGEVVLAIKFGRGNGALRLKKFLRSFFQLNLIGDLLQQIILDAGVDVNVRNVHNTIPLHVALARGAKSCVGLLLSAGANCNLQYFGVYFLFSSSAFEAVSGKQYSTRYQVGDWVKFKRSITTPTYGWQGAKHKSVGFVQSVPDKDNLLVSFCSGEARVLADEVIKVIPLDRGQHVQLKPDVKEPRFGFPGQLRDSIGIGTVLCVDDDGILRVGFPGASRGWKADPAEMERVEEFKVGDWVRIRPMLTSAKHGLGSVTPGSIGIIYCIRPDNSLLLELSYLPNPWHCEPEEVERVDPFMIGDRVCVKRSVAEPRYAWGGETHHSVGRICEIESDGLLIIEIPNRPIPWQADPSDMEKVENFKVGNWVRVKASVSSPKYGWEDISRNSIGVIHSLEEDGDMGIAFCFRSKPFSCSVTDVEKVLPFEVGQEIHVKSSVNQPRLGWSNETPATVGKIVRVDMDGALNVKVAGRHSLWKVSPGDAEPLTGFEVGDWVRSKPILGTRPSYDWNSIGKESLAIVHSVQETGYLELACCFRKAKCNTHYSDVEKVPGFKIGQHVRFRVGLLEPRWGWRGTQAESRGVITSVSANGEVRVAFFGLPGLWRGDPADLELEQMFEVGEWVRMRDDASSWKSIGPGSIGVVQGIGYEGDHWNGSVFVGFCGEQDQWLGPTTHLERVDKLVIGKQVKVKFCVKHPRFGWSGHTHASVGTISAIDADGKLRIYTPAGTKVWMLDPSEVELVEEEEIRIGDWVRVRASVSTPAHQWGDVSHSSIGVVHRMEDGCLWVAFCFMEKLWLCKACEMERIRPFKVGDKVRIREGLMTPRWGWGMETHASKGEVVGVDANGKLRIRFQWREGKPWIGDPADISLDENSSGTTGAS
;
A
#
# COMPACT_ATOMS: atom_id res chain seq x y z
N MET A 1 26.18 -4.39 -69.43
CA MET A 1 24.80 -4.90 -69.28
C MET A 1 24.75 -6.35 -68.82
N ALA A 2 25.55 -7.27 -69.41
CA ALA A 2 25.60 -8.67 -69.00
C ALA A 2 25.84 -8.93 -67.48
N ARG A 3 26.62 -8.08 -66.79
CA ARG A 3 26.82 -8.21 -65.32
C ARG A 3 25.60 -7.79 -64.50
N LYS A 4 24.81 -6.81 -64.98
CA LYS A 4 23.55 -6.41 -64.32
C LYS A 4 22.47 -7.45 -64.58
N GLU A 5 22.33 -7.94 -65.81
CA GLU A 5 21.41 -9.04 -66.13
C GLU A 5 21.78 -10.33 -65.40
N TRP A 6 23.07 -10.65 -65.25
CA TRP A 6 23.49 -11.81 -64.47
C TRP A 6 23.18 -11.66 -62.98
N VAL A 7 23.41 -10.47 -62.40
CA VAL A 7 23.05 -10.21 -60.99
C VAL A 7 21.55 -10.23 -60.79
N GLU A 8 20.76 -9.72 -61.73
CA GLU A 8 19.30 -9.65 -61.62
C GLU A 8 18.63 -11.00 -61.89
N LYS A 9 19.19 -11.78 -62.82
CA LYS A 9 18.81 -13.18 -63.07
C LYS A 9 19.23 -14.08 -61.91
N LYS A 10 20.42 -13.87 -61.33
CA LYS A 10 20.85 -14.57 -60.11
C LYS A 10 20.03 -14.16 -58.90
N ARG A 11 19.63 -12.89 -58.77
CA ARG A 11 18.73 -12.42 -57.71
C ARG A 11 17.33 -12.98 -57.87
N LYS A 12 16.81 -13.09 -59.10
CA LYS A 12 15.53 -13.78 -59.38
C LYS A 12 15.63 -15.28 -59.14
N GLN A 13 16.75 -15.92 -59.50
CA GLN A 13 16.96 -17.36 -59.31
C GLN A 13 17.21 -17.70 -57.83
N ASP A 14 17.85 -16.82 -57.05
CA ASP A 14 18.00 -16.93 -55.59
C ASP A 14 16.68 -16.60 -54.87
N GLN A 15 15.86 -15.69 -55.42
CA GLN A 15 14.54 -15.35 -54.90
C GLN A 15 13.51 -16.45 -55.23
N GLU A 16 13.57 -17.07 -56.41
CA GLU A 16 12.80 -18.25 -56.79
C GLU A 16 13.30 -19.51 -56.09
N ALA A 17 14.61 -19.66 -55.82
CA ALA A 17 15.14 -20.74 -54.99
C ALA A 17 14.81 -20.56 -53.50
N ARG A 18 14.72 -19.31 -53.01
CA ARG A 18 14.16 -18.98 -51.69
C ARG A 18 12.65 -19.30 -51.63
N LEU A 19 11.87 -18.81 -52.60
CA LEU A 19 10.42 -19.08 -52.71
C LEU A 19 10.10 -20.56 -53.00
N SER A 20 11.00 -21.31 -53.64
CA SER A 20 10.91 -22.77 -53.86
C SER A 20 11.36 -23.59 -52.65
N ARG A 21 12.18 -23.03 -51.73
CA ARG A 21 12.57 -23.65 -50.45
C ARG A 21 11.56 -23.39 -49.34
N GLU A 22 10.93 -22.22 -49.34
CA GLU A 22 9.86 -21.82 -48.41
C GLU A 22 8.66 -22.79 -48.44
N ARG A 23 8.55 -23.63 -49.49
CA ARG A 23 7.63 -24.77 -49.59
C ARG A 23 8.08 -26.04 -48.85
N GLY A 24 8.79 -25.87 -47.73
CA GLY A 24 8.88 -26.88 -46.66
C GLY A 24 9.89 -28.01 -46.85
N ARG A 25 11.19 -27.72 -46.94
CA ARG A 25 12.25 -28.74 -46.76
C ARG A 25 13.43 -28.25 -45.91
N ASN A 26 14.05 -29.22 -45.23
CA ASN A 26 15.17 -29.10 -44.30
C ASN A 26 16.31 -28.19 -44.81
N SER A 27 16.73 -27.20 -44.01
CA SER A 27 17.91 -26.36 -44.28
C SER A 27 19.22 -27.15 -44.17
N PRO A 28 20.37 -26.63 -44.66
CA PRO A 28 21.68 -27.27 -44.48
C PRO A 28 21.97 -27.63 -43.01
N LEU A 29 21.60 -26.74 -42.08
CA LEU A 29 21.71 -26.99 -40.65
C LEU A 29 20.83 -28.16 -40.19
N HIS A 30 19.60 -28.29 -40.70
CA HIS A 30 18.75 -29.45 -40.40
C HIS A 30 19.35 -30.75 -40.94
N LEU A 31 20.00 -30.72 -42.10
CA LEU A 31 20.68 -31.88 -42.67
C LEU A 31 21.90 -32.27 -41.81
N CYS A 32 22.67 -31.29 -41.32
CA CYS A 32 23.78 -31.53 -40.39
C CYS A 32 23.28 -32.14 -39.07
N VAL A 33 22.23 -31.57 -38.45
CA VAL A 33 21.63 -32.10 -37.22
C VAL A 33 21.04 -33.50 -37.43
N ALA A 34 20.46 -33.79 -38.60
CA ALA A 34 19.94 -35.12 -38.93
C ALA A 34 21.00 -36.23 -38.98
N THR A 35 22.29 -35.87 -39.14
CA THR A 35 23.40 -36.85 -39.07
C THR A 35 23.81 -37.21 -37.64
N TRP A 36 23.30 -36.49 -36.62
CA TRP A 36 23.69 -36.62 -35.20
C TRP A 36 25.19 -36.48 -34.92
N ASN A 37 25.96 -35.92 -35.87
CA ASN A 37 27.40 -35.75 -35.73
C ASN A 37 27.74 -34.33 -35.26
N VAL A 38 28.10 -34.21 -33.97
CA VAL A 38 28.47 -32.94 -33.32
C VAL A 38 29.60 -32.21 -34.04
N ALA A 39 30.60 -32.95 -34.54
CA ALA A 39 31.75 -32.36 -35.21
C ALA A 39 31.36 -31.68 -36.54
N VAL A 40 30.40 -32.23 -37.26
CA VAL A 40 29.88 -31.63 -38.51
C VAL A 40 29.15 -30.32 -38.22
N VAL A 41 28.37 -30.25 -37.15
CA VAL A 41 27.64 -29.03 -36.75
C VAL A 41 28.59 -27.95 -36.21
N LYS A 42 29.57 -28.30 -35.36
CA LYS A 42 30.62 -27.36 -34.92
C LYS A 42 31.39 -26.81 -36.11
N ARG A 43 31.80 -27.69 -37.04
CA ARG A 43 32.56 -27.29 -38.22
C ARG A 43 31.76 -26.42 -39.18
N TRP A 44 30.46 -26.67 -39.31
CA TRP A 44 29.56 -25.81 -40.09
C TRP A 44 29.45 -24.40 -39.47
N LEU A 45 29.28 -24.31 -38.14
CA LEU A 45 29.23 -23.03 -37.42
C LEU A 45 30.56 -22.26 -37.47
N GLU A 46 31.70 -22.94 -37.59
CA GLU A 46 33.01 -22.31 -37.76
C GLU A 46 33.25 -21.75 -39.17
N LEU A 47 32.64 -22.33 -40.20
CA LEU A 47 32.90 -21.99 -41.61
C LEU A 47 31.91 -20.98 -42.20
N GLU A 48 30.70 -20.89 -41.64
CA GLU A 48 29.63 -20.05 -42.18
C GLU A 48 29.61 -18.63 -41.60
N SER A 49 29.07 -17.68 -42.36
CA SER A 49 28.96 -16.29 -41.89
C SER A 49 27.88 -16.14 -40.82
N ARG A 50 28.06 -15.20 -39.87
CA ARG A 50 27.10 -14.93 -38.79
C ARG A 50 25.67 -14.66 -39.30
N ALA A 51 25.56 -13.96 -40.43
CA ALA A 51 24.26 -13.66 -41.05
C ALA A 51 23.54 -14.93 -41.57
N GLU A 52 24.28 -15.92 -42.05
CA GLU A 52 23.69 -17.20 -42.51
C GLU A 52 23.32 -18.10 -41.33
N ILE A 53 24.11 -18.05 -40.24
CA ILE A 53 23.79 -18.75 -38.97
C ILE A 53 22.48 -18.21 -38.40
N ASP A 54 22.36 -16.90 -38.22
CA ASP A 54 21.14 -16.28 -37.65
C ASP A 54 19.91 -16.50 -38.56
N TYR A 55 20.09 -16.62 -39.88
CA TYR A 55 19.01 -16.97 -40.81
C TYR A 55 18.58 -18.44 -40.73
N ALA A 56 19.54 -19.36 -40.57
CA ALA A 56 19.28 -20.80 -40.61
C ALA A 56 18.86 -21.41 -39.26
N ILE A 57 19.24 -20.78 -38.13
CA ILE A 57 19.13 -21.37 -36.79
C ILE A 57 17.68 -21.53 -36.30
N ASP A 58 16.81 -20.59 -36.68
CA ASP A 58 15.39 -20.58 -36.32
C ASP A 58 14.45 -20.87 -37.50
N LEU A 59 15.01 -21.26 -38.65
CA LEU A 59 14.21 -21.59 -39.82
C LEU A 59 13.34 -22.82 -39.52
N SER A 60 12.02 -22.71 -39.66
CA SER A 60 11.10 -23.80 -39.36
C SER A 60 10.99 -24.78 -40.54
N SER A 61 11.07 -26.08 -40.26
CA SER A 61 10.88 -27.18 -41.21
C SER A 61 9.62 -27.99 -40.83
N PRO A 62 9.07 -28.90 -41.68
CA PRO A 62 7.95 -29.77 -41.29
C PRO A 62 8.21 -30.63 -40.05
N CYS A 63 9.47 -30.82 -39.67
CA CYS A 63 9.92 -31.52 -38.46
C CYS A 63 10.31 -30.58 -37.30
N GLY A 64 9.94 -29.31 -37.36
CA GLY A 64 10.33 -28.26 -36.41
C GLY A 64 11.65 -27.57 -36.77
N THR A 65 12.15 -26.71 -35.89
CA THR A 65 13.47 -26.07 -36.04
C THR A 65 14.62 -27.04 -35.79
N ALA A 66 15.85 -26.67 -36.15
CA ALA A 66 17.04 -27.48 -35.88
C ALA A 66 17.19 -27.84 -34.39
N LEU A 67 16.79 -26.92 -33.50
CA LEU A 67 16.74 -27.14 -32.05
C LEU A 67 15.66 -28.17 -31.65
N CYS A 68 14.46 -28.09 -32.22
CA CYS A 68 13.40 -29.09 -31.98
C CYS A 68 13.81 -30.48 -32.46
N MET A 69 14.50 -30.56 -33.61
CA MET A 69 15.02 -31.82 -34.14
C MET A 69 16.11 -32.43 -33.26
N ALA A 70 17.05 -31.62 -32.73
CA ALA A 70 18.05 -32.08 -31.79
C ALA A 70 17.45 -32.53 -30.44
N ALA A 71 16.35 -31.87 -30.01
CA ALA A 71 15.63 -32.19 -28.78
C ALA A 71 14.70 -33.42 -28.89
N ALA A 72 14.34 -33.86 -30.10
CA ALA A 72 13.50 -35.03 -30.36
C ALA A 72 14.24 -36.38 -30.19
N LEU A 73 15.06 -36.49 -29.13
CA LEU A 73 16.05 -37.53 -28.86
C LEU A 73 15.57 -38.94 -29.24
N LYS A 74 16.37 -39.62 -30.08
CA LYS A 74 16.24 -41.06 -30.28
C LYS A 74 17.06 -41.78 -29.22
N LYS A 75 16.52 -42.88 -28.66
CA LYS A 75 17.16 -43.70 -27.60
C LYS A 75 18.64 -44.08 -27.83
N ASN A 76 19.13 -44.05 -29.08
CA ASN A 76 20.50 -44.41 -29.43
C ASN A 76 21.47 -43.21 -29.53
N HIS A 77 21.02 -41.95 -29.38
CA HIS A 77 21.82 -40.73 -29.61
C HIS A 77 21.61 -39.64 -28.53
N GLU A 78 21.29 -40.03 -27.28
CA GLU A 78 20.93 -39.04 -26.25
C GLU A 78 22.07 -38.10 -25.86
N ALA A 79 23.32 -38.60 -25.81
CA ALA A 79 24.49 -37.78 -25.47
C ALA A 79 24.81 -36.76 -26.57
N ASP A 80 24.81 -37.20 -27.83
CA ASP A 80 25.06 -36.34 -29.00
C ASP A 80 23.97 -35.27 -29.14
N GLY A 81 22.70 -35.63 -28.89
CA GLY A 81 21.59 -34.70 -28.90
C GLY A 81 21.69 -33.59 -27.85
N ARG A 82 22.11 -33.92 -26.62
CA ARG A 82 22.31 -32.91 -25.55
C ARG A 82 23.42 -31.93 -25.90
N GLU A 83 24.51 -32.42 -26.48
CA GLU A 83 25.62 -31.57 -26.91
C GLU A 83 25.22 -30.69 -28.11
N LEU A 84 24.45 -31.22 -29.07
CA LEU A 84 23.88 -30.42 -30.16
C LEU A 84 22.96 -29.31 -29.64
N VAL A 85 22.12 -29.58 -28.64
CA VAL A 85 21.25 -28.58 -28.00
C VAL A 85 22.07 -27.46 -27.35
N ARG A 86 23.16 -27.78 -26.65
CA ARG A 86 24.07 -26.76 -26.07
C ARG A 86 24.66 -25.86 -27.13
N ILE A 87 25.17 -26.44 -28.21
CA ILE A 87 25.84 -25.70 -29.28
C ILE A 87 24.84 -24.79 -30.00
N LEU A 88 23.63 -25.27 -30.26
CA LEU A 88 22.58 -24.48 -30.92
C LEU A 88 22.07 -23.34 -30.02
N LEU A 89 21.88 -23.58 -28.71
CA LEU A 89 21.51 -22.51 -27.76
C LEU A 89 22.63 -21.46 -27.63
N ALA A 90 23.90 -21.89 -27.53
CA ALA A 90 25.04 -20.99 -27.50
C ALA A 90 25.20 -20.19 -28.80
N ALA A 91 24.78 -20.76 -29.93
CA ALA A 91 24.76 -20.07 -31.22
C ALA A 91 23.58 -19.09 -31.38
N GLY A 92 22.60 -19.11 -30.46
CA GLY A 92 21.50 -18.14 -30.40
C GLY A 92 20.12 -18.69 -30.83
N ALA A 93 19.92 -20.01 -30.89
CA ALA A 93 18.65 -20.62 -31.26
C ALA A 93 17.49 -20.23 -30.32
N ASP A 94 16.31 -19.94 -30.87
CA ASP A 94 15.09 -19.64 -30.12
C ASP A 94 14.47 -20.93 -29.52
N ALA A 95 14.64 -21.09 -28.20
CA ALA A 95 14.06 -22.20 -27.43
C ALA A 95 12.52 -22.23 -27.43
N THR A 96 11.86 -21.14 -27.84
CA THR A 96 10.40 -20.99 -27.84
C THR A 96 9.75 -21.22 -29.21
N ALA A 97 10.58 -21.48 -30.24
CA ALA A 97 10.10 -21.73 -31.58
C ALA A 97 9.21 -22.99 -31.60
N GLN A 98 8.05 -22.86 -32.26
CA GLN A 98 7.09 -23.95 -32.40
C GLN A 98 7.29 -24.68 -33.73
N ASP A 99 7.10 -25.99 -33.71
CA ASP A 99 6.89 -26.77 -34.90
C ASP A 99 5.59 -26.34 -35.59
N THR A 100 5.55 -26.56 -36.90
CA THR A 100 4.43 -26.16 -37.74
C THR A 100 3.28 -27.16 -37.70
N GLN A 101 3.51 -28.39 -37.22
CA GLN A 101 2.54 -29.49 -37.26
C GLN A 101 1.64 -29.56 -36.01
N HIS A 102 2.20 -29.29 -34.83
CA HIS A 102 1.52 -29.49 -33.56
C HIS A 102 1.58 -28.25 -32.65
N GLY A 103 2.30 -27.22 -33.06
CA GLY A 103 2.57 -26.05 -32.22
C GLY A 103 3.46 -26.40 -31.03
N GLN A 104 4.26 -27.47 -31.12
CA GLN A 104 5.13 -27.96 -30.05
C GLN A 104 6.50 -27.29 -30.10
N THR A 105 7.15 -27.09 -28.96
CA THR A 105 8.54 -26.59 -28.92
C THR A 105 9.48 -27.70 -28.49
N ALA A 106 10.79 -27.42 -28.48
CA ALA A 106 11.79 -28.30 -27.87
C ALA A 106 11.44 -28.65 -26.40
N LEU A 107 10.78 -27.75 -25.68
CA LEU A 107 10.36 -27.95 -24.30
C LEU A 107 9.08 -28.78 -24.15
N HIS A 108 8.11 -28.66 -25.08
CA HIS A 108 7.00 -29.62 -25.17
C HIS A 108 7.53 -31.03 -25.41
N THR A 109 8.54 -31.16 -26.29
CA THR A 109 9.18 -32.43 -26.62
C THR A 109 9.90 -33.02 -25.40
N ALA A 110 10.67 -32.21 -24.67
CA ALA A 110 11.34 -32.63 -23.43
C ALA A 110 10.34 -33.00 -22.31
N ALA A 111 9.25 -32.26 -22.17
CA ALA A 111 8.18 -32.53 -21.19
C ALA A 111 7.39 -33.81 -21.55
N MET A 112 7.08 -34.01 -22.83
CA MET A 112 6.44 -35.25 -23.32
C MET A 112 7.32 -36.48 -23.13
N ALA A 113 8.64 -36.32 -23.24
CA ALA A 113 9.62 -37.37 -23.03
C ALA A 113 10.01 -37.59 -21.55
N ASN A 114 9.62 -36.67 -20.65
CA ASN A 114 10.01 -36.67 -19.24
C ASN A 114 11.55 -36.55 -19.00
N ASP A 115 12.28 -35.80 -19.84
CA ASP A 115 13.74 -35.62 -19.73
C ASP A 115 14.09 -34.34 -18.96
N VAL A 116 14.38 -34.50 -17.65
CA VAL A 116 14.67 -33.41 -16.71
C VAL A 116 15.98 -32.67 -17.05
N GLU A 117 17.01 -33.37 -17.52
CA GLU A 117 18.31 -32.77 -17.83
C GLU A 117 18.24 -31.93 -19.12
N LEU A 118 17.43 -32.36 -20.09
CA LEU A 118 17.16 -31.55 -21.28
C LEU A 118 16.33 -30.30 -20.94
N VAL A 119 15.39 -30.37 -19.99
CA VAL A 119 14.64 -29.21 -19.46
C VAL A 119 15.59 -28.21 -18.78
N LYS A 120 16.54 -28.68 -17.96
CA LYS A 120 17.57 -27.84 -17.32
C LYS A 120 18.45 -27.13 -18.35
N LEU A 121 18.88 -27.84 -19.38
CA LEU A 121 19.67 -27.30 -20.48
C LEU A 121 18.91 -26.24 -21.30
N LEU A 122 17.61 -26.46 -21.54
CA LEU A 122 16.71 -25.50 -22.20
C LEU A 122 16.41 -24.26 -21.34
N CYS A 123 16.71 -24.28 -20.04
CA CYS A 123 16.67 -23.11 -19.17
C CYS A 123 18.03 -22.40 -19.09
N GLY A 124 19.12 -23.17 -18.95
CA GLY A 124 20.48 -22.69 -18.75
C GLY A 124 20.76 -22.30 -17.29
N GLU A 125 21.24 -23.25 -16.48
CA GLU A 125 21.50 -23.10 -15.03
C GLU A 125 22.72 -22.20 -14.69
N GLN A 126 22.95 -21.10 -15.41
CA GLN A 126 24.12 -20.23 -15.18
C GLN A 126 23.90 -19.27 -14.00
N LYS A 127 24.50 -19.64 -12.87
CA LYS A 127 24.75 -18.79 -11.69
C LYS A 127 25.62 -17.58 -12.07
N GLY A 128 25.18 -16.38 -11.66
CA GLY A 128 26.00 -15.16 -11.62
C GLY A 128 26.04 -14.37 -12.94
N GLU A 129 25.70 -13.09 -12.85
CA GLU A 129 25.72 -12.07 -13.93
C GLU A 129 24.58 -12.04 -14.97
N VAL A 130 23.32 -11.83 -14.56
CA VAL A 130 22.37 -10.96 -15.30
C VAL A 130 21.36 -10.31 -14.32
N VAL A 131 21.83 -9.41 -13.44
CA VAL A 131 20.94 -8.56 -12.60
C VAL A 131 20.82 -7.13 -13.14
N LEU A 132 21.33 -6.84 -14.34
CA LEU A 132 21.29 -5.48 -14.90
C LEU A 132 20.48 -5.40 -16.19
N ALA A 133 19.16 -5.65 -16.14
CA ALA A 133 18.27 -5.26 -17.23
C ALA A 133 16.77 -5.14 -16.92
N ILE A 134 16.34 -4.74 -15.71
CA ILE A 134 14.94 -4.31 -15.52
C ILE A 134 14.87 -3.10 -14.58
N LYS A 135 15.32 -1.95 -15.07
CA LYS A 135 14.76 -0.67 -14.58
C LYS A 135 14.59 0.45 -15.60
N PHE A 136 14.89 0.25 -16.88
CA PHE A 136 14.51 1.23 -17.90
C PHE A 136 14.04 0.55 -19.17
N GLY A 137 12.85 0.93 -19.62
CA GLY A 137 12.28 0.47 -20.88
C GLY A 137 13.11 0.96 -22.07
N ARG A 138 13.57 0.00 -22.87
CA ARG A 138 13.59 0.03 -24.34
C ARG A 138 14.11 -1.32 -24.85
N GLY A 139 13.30 -2.02 -25.63
CA GLY A 139 13.68 -3.28 -26.32
C GLY A 139 12.85 -4.49 -25.88
N ASN A 140 12.61 -5.41 -26.82
CA ASN A 140 11.65 -6.53 -26.84
C ASN A 140 11.72 -7.59 -25.69
N GLY A 141 12.26 -7.27 -24.50
CA GLY A 141 12.33 -8.17 -23.34
C GLY A 141 10.98 -8.54 -22.71
N ALA A 142 10.02 -7.61 -22.67
CA ALA A 142 8.68 -7.87 -22.12
C ALA A 142 7.80 -8.77 -23.02
N LEU A 143 8.13 -8.86 -24.32
CA LEU A 143 7.48 -9.78 -25.26
C LEU A 143 8.17 -11.16 -25.28
N ARG A 144 9.47 -11.21 -24.95
CA ARG A 144 10.29 -12.43 -24.81
C ARG A 144 9.86 -13.31 -23.64
N LEU A 145 9.46 -12.72 -22.51
CA LEU A 145 9.01 -13.49 -21.33
C LEU A 145 7.61 -14.09 -21.50
N LYS A 146 6.70 -13.39 -22.23
CA LYS A 146 5.34 -13.87 -22.50
C LYS A 146 5.28 -15.07 -23.47
N LYS A 147 6.29 -15.23 -24.34
CA LYS A 147 6.38 -16.36 -25.27
C LYS A 147 7.12 -17.56 -24.68
N PHE A 148 8.13 -17.29 -23.84
CA PHE A 148 8.91 -18.26 -23.04
C PHE A 148 8.02 -19.14 -22.14
N LEU A 149 6.99 -18.56 -21.52
CA LEU A 149 6.13 -19.25 -20.56
C LEU A 149 5.04 -20.13 -21.20
N ARG A 150 4.80 -20.00 -22.51
CA ARG A 150 3.72 -20.72 -23.21
C ARG A 150 3.99 -22.22 -23.39
N SER A 151 5.20 -22.68 -23.12
CA SER A 151 5.65 -23.98 -23.60
C SER A 151 6.16 -24.95 -22.53
N PHE A 152 6.10 -24.56 -21.25
CA PHE A 152 6.77 -25.27 -20.15
C PHE A 152 5.96 -26.43 -19.54
N PHE A 153 4.68 -26.66 -19.92
CA PHE A 153 3.82 -27.52 -19.11
C PHE A 153 3.04 -28.58 -19.89
N GLN A 154 3.38 -29.86 -19.72
CA GLN A 154 2.58 -30.95 -20.29
C GLN A 154 2.66 -32.32 -19.58
N LEU A 155 3.65 -32.62 -18.74
CA LEU A 155 3.82 -33.92 -18.08
C LEU A 155 4.52 -33.79 -16.70
N ASN A 156 5.11 -34.89 -16.21
CA ASN A 156 5.36 -35.19 -14.79
C ASN A 156 6.67 -35.97 -14.60
N LEU A 157 7.56 -35.53 -13.69
CA LEU A 157 8.10 -36.36 -12.58
C LEU A 157 9.07 -35.59 -11.65
N ILE A 158 9.11 -36.05 -10.39
CA ILE A 158 9.77 -35.45 -9.21
C ILE A 158 9.08 -34.12 -8.78
N GLY A 159 9.17 -33.79 -7.49
CA GLY A 159 8.59 -32.57 -6.91
C GLY A 159 9.60 -31.71 -6.13
N ASP A 160 10.56 -32.32 -5.43
CA ASP A 160 11.41 -31.61 -4.46
C ASP A 160 12.33 -30.54 -5.07
N LEU A 161 12.61 -30.60 -6.38
CA LEU A 161 13.41 -29.59 -7.09
C LEU A 161 12.55 -28.48 -7.74
N LEU A 162 11.23 -28.65 -7.77
CA LEU A 162 10.29 -27.76 -8.49
C LEU A 162 9.87 -26.53 -7.68
N GLN A 163 9.99 -26.55 -6.35
CA GLN A 163 9.69 -25.38 -5.53
C GLN A 163 10.67 -24.22 -5.83
N GLN A 164 11.97 -24.49 -5.84
CA GLN A 164 12.99 -23.45 -5.98
C GLN A 164 13.01 -22.82 -7.38
N ILE A 165 12.70 -23.57 -8.44
CA ILE A 165 12.68 -23.05 -9.82
C ILE A 165 11.50 -22.09 -10.05
N ILE A 166 10.38 -22.27 -9.34
CA ILE A 166 9.14 -21.52 -9.59
C ILE A 166 9.03 -20.24 -8.77
N LEU A 167 9.71 -20.12 -7.62
CA LEU A 167 9.64 -18.91 -6.78
C LEU A 167 10.19 -17.65 -7.47
N ASP A 168 11.32 -17.76 -8.18
CA ASP A 168 11.87 -16.68 -9.02
C ASP A 168 11.11 -16.50 -10.36
N ALA A 169 10.35 -17.51 -10.79
CA ALA A 169 9.73 -17.55 -12.11
C ALA A 169 8.26 -17.10 -12.08
N GLY A 170 8.00 -15.84 -12.40
CA GLY A 170 6.66 -15.30 -12.61
C GLY A 170 5.94 -15.91 -13.83
N VAL A 171 5.29 -17.05 -13.62
CA VAL A 171 4.70 -17.94 -14.65
C VAL A 171 3.21 -17.66 -14.88
N ASP A 172 2.74 -17.85 -16.13
CA ASP A 172 1.31 -18.04 -16.43
C ASP A 172 1.01 -19.54 -16.50
N VAL A 173 0.29 -20.06 -15.49
CA VAL A 173 -0.12 -21.47 -15.39
C VAL A 173 -1.44 -21.82 -16.08
N ASN A 174 -2.10 -20.84 -16.72
CA ASN A 174 -3.44 -20.97 -17.34
C ASN A 174 -3.45 -20.97 -18.88
N VAL A 175 -2.29 -21.14 -19.51
CA VAL A 175 -2.12 -21.03 -20.97
C VAL A 175 -2.77 -22.21 -21.71
N ARG A 176 -3.40 -21.93 -22.85
CA ARG A 176 -4.16 -22.90 -23.66
C ARG A 176 -3.42 -23.33 -24.93
N ASN A 177 -3.48 -24.61 -25.29
CA ASN A 177 -3.01 -25.11 -26.59
C ASN A 177 -4.05 -24.86 -27.72
N VAL A 178 -3.78 -25.36 -28.94
CA VAL A 178 -4.71 -25.29 -30.09
C VAL A 178 -6.07 -25.99 -29.86
N HIS A 179 -6.24 -26.72 -28.76
CA HIS A 179 -7.45 -27.45 -28.36
C HIS A 179 -8.02 -26.93 -27.04
N ASN A 180 -7.82 -25.63 -26.73
CA ASN A 180 -8.35 -24.92 -25.55
C ASN A 180 -7.93 -25.49 -24.18
N THR A 181 -7.06 -26.51 -24.12
CA THR A 181 -6.72 -27.23 -22.89
C THR A 181 -5.57 -26.56 -22.15
N ILE A 182 -5.74 -26.39 -20.83
CA ILE A 182 -4.71 -25.89 -19.90
C ILE A 182 -3.97 -27.06 -19.25
N PRO A 183 -2.75 -26.87 -18.71
CA PRO A 183 -1.99 -27.93 -18.05
C PRO A 183 -2.76 -28.66 -16.96
N LEU A 184 -3.62 -27.96 -16.22
CA LEU A 184 -4.46 -28.53 -15.16
C LEU A 184 -5.48 -29.54 -15.71
N HIS A 185 -6.09 -29.32 -16.89
CA HIS A 185 -6.96 -30.31 -17.53
C HIS A 185 -6.19 -31.56 -17.97
N VAL A 186 -4.96 -31.38 -18.46
CA VAL A 186 -4.06 -32.47 -18.86
C VAL A 186 -3.57 -33.26 -17.65
N ALA A 187 -3.30 -32.61 -16.52
CA ALA A 187 -2.92 -33.24 -15.27
C ALA A 187 -4.10 -34.02 -14.64
N LEU A 188 -5.30 -33.43 -14.61
CA LEU A 188 -6.53 -34.10 -14.16
C LEU A 188 -6.87 -35.32 -15.03
N ALA A 189 -6.83 -35.18 -16.36
CA ALA A 189 -7.03 -36.28 -17.31
C ALA A 189 -5.91 -37.35 -17.30
N ARG A 190 -4.85 -37.13 -16.51
CA ARG A 190 -3.76 -38.09 -16.24
C ARG A 190 -3.69 -38.50 -14.75
N GLY A 191 -4.70 -38.15 -13.95
CA GLY A 191 -4.78 -38.49 -12.52
C GLY A 191 -3.67 -37.90 -11.64
N ALA A 192 -2.93 -36.90 -12.14
CA ALA A 192 -1.63 -36.47 -11.65
C ALA A 192 -1.71 -35.55 -10.43
N LYS A 193 -2.28 -36.05 -9.31
CA LYS A 193 -2.56 -35.32 -8.05
C LYS A 193 -1.42 -34.37 -7.63
N SER A 194 -0.18 -34.84 -7.69
CA SER A 194 0.99 -34.07 -7.26
C SER A 194 1.18 -32.77 -8.06
N CYS A 195 0.96 -32.81 -9.38
CA CYS A 195 1.08 -31.61 -10.22
C CYS A 195 -0.23 -30.83 -10.29
N VAL A 196 -1.39 -31.47 -10.04
CA VAL A 196 -2.70 -30.78 -9.89
C VAL A 196 -2.67 -29.80 -8.71
N GLY A 197 -2.23 -30.22 -7.52
CA GLY A 197 -2.13 -29.35 -6.34
C GLY A 197 -1.16 -28.19 -6.53
N LEU A 198 -0.03 -28.43 -7.20
CA LEU A 198 0.98 -27.40 -7.50
C LEU A 198 0.50 -26.39 -8.56
N LEU A 199 -0.21 -26.84 -9.60
CA LEU A 199 -0.83 -25.95 -10.57
C LEU A 199 -1.88 -25.05 -9.90
N LEU A 200 -2.74 -25.58 -9.02
CA LEU A 200 -3.72 -24.79 -8.26
C LEU A 200 -3.06 -23.75 -7.34
N SER A 201 -1.96 -24.11 -6.66
CA SER A 201 -1.22 -23.20 -5.77
C SER A 201 -0.43 -22.12 -6.51
N ALA A 202 -0.01 -22.37 -7.76
CA ALA A 202 0.62 -21.38 -8.63
C ALA A 202 -0.41 -20.51 -9.40
N GLY A 203 -1.70 -20.63 -9.09
CA GLY A 203 -2.78 -19.83 -9.66
C GLY A 203 -3.52 -20.45 -10.86
N ALA A 204 -3.44 -21.76 -11.07
CA ALA A 204 -4.17 -22.43 -12.16
C ALA A 204 -5.67 -22.48 -11.84
N ASN A 205 -6.47 -22.00 -12.78
CA ASN A 205 -7.89 -21.84 -12.68
C ASN A 205 -8.59 -23.15 -13.06
N CYS A 206 -9.06 -23.89 -12.04
CA CYS A 206 -9.82 -25.13 -12.20
C CYS A 206 -11.20 -24.96 -12.83
N ASN A 207 -11.69 -23.72 -12.96
CA ASN A 207 -13.00 -23.41 -13.52
C ASN A 207 -12.93 -22.98 -15.00
N LEU A 208 -11.74 -23.00 -15.62
CA LEU A 208 -11.65 -22.78 -17.07
C LEU A 208 -12.33 -23.95 -17.78
N GLN A 209 -13.28 -23.66 -18.67
CA GLN A 209 -14.16 -24.71 -19.20
C GLN A 209 -13.42 -25.73 -20.07
N TYR A 210 -13.61 -27.00 -19.73
CA TYR A 210 -13.48 -28.17 -20.59
C TYR A 210 -14.88 -28.61 -21.07
N PHE A 211 -14.98 -29.45 -22.10
CA PHE A 211 -16.25 -29.73 -22.79
C PHE A 211 -17.22 -30.66 -22.03
N GLY A 212 -17.85 -30.11 -20.97
CA GLY A 212 -19.04 -30.64 -20.33
C GLY A 212 -18.83 -31.61 -19.16
N VAL A 213 -19.95 -32.20 -18.72
CA VAL A 213 -20.11 -33.05 -17.50
C VAL A 213 -20.01 -32.25 -16.19
N TYR A 214 -20.67 -32.75 -15.14
CA TYR A 214 -20.70 -32.20 -13.78
C TYR A 214 -20.46 -33.32 -12.75
N PHE A 215 -20.05 -32.96 -11.53
CA PHE A 215 -19.97 -33.84 -10.36
C PHE A 215 -20.68 -33.20 -9.16
N LEU A 216 -21.32 -34.01 -8.31
CA LEU A 216 -22.19 -33.56 -7.21
C LEU A 216 -22.09 -34.49 -5.99
N PHE A 217 -22.17 -33.91 -4.78
CA PHE A 217 -22.35 -34.63 -3.51
C PHE A 217 -23.27 -33.83 -2.57
N SER A 218 -24.09 -34.50 -1.77
CA SER A 218 -25.38 -33.96 -1.27
C SER A 218 -25.48 -33.71 0.24
N SER A 219 -24.54 -32.95 0.81
CA SER A 219 -24.58 -32.32 2.16
C SER A 219 -24.79 -33.17 3.43
N SER A 220 -25.19 -34.45 3.35
CA SER A 220 -25.61 -35.28 4.49
C SER A 220 -24.55 -35.49 5.58
N ALA A 221 -23.26 -35.29 5.26
CA ALA A 221 -22.17 -35.40 6.22
C ALA A 221 -22.17 -34.32 7.33
N PHE A 222 -22.92 -33.22 7.18
CA PHE A 222 -22.80 -32.05 8.07
C PHE A 222 -24.16 -31.47 8.53
N GLU A 223 -24.97 -32.30 9.18
CA GLU A 223 -26.02 -31.90 10.13
C GLU A 223 -25.68 -32.27 11.58
N ALA A 224 -24.48 -32.82 11.83
CA ALA A 224 -24.15 -33.42 13.12
C ALA A 224 -23.59 -32.47 14.21
N VAL A 225 -23.39 -31.17 13.94
CA VAL A 225 -22.63 -30.27 14.84
C VAL A 225 -23.16 -28.85 14.60
N SER A 226 -23.72 -27.99 15.46
CA SER A 226 -23.88 -27.87 16.92
C SER A 226 -24.53 -26.47 17.22
N GLY A 227 -25.83 -26.34 17.54
CA GLY A 227 -26.54 -25.03 17.49
C GLY A 227 -26.73 -24.22 18.81
N LYS A 228 -26.81 -22.87 18.72
CA LYS A 228 -27.28 -21.92 19.77
C LYS A 228 -27.63 -20.50 19.22
N GLN A 229 -27.90 -19.49 20.08
CA GLN A 229 -28.61 -18.22 19.76
C GLN A 229 -28.17 -17.01 20.64
N TYR A 230 -28.83 -15.82 20.50
CA TYR A 230 -28.83 -14.60 21.37
C TYR A 230 -27.74 -13.53 21.09
N SER A 231 -27.90 -12.20 21.33
CA SER A 231 -29.06 -11.28 21.50
C SER A 231 -28.61 -9.77 21.49
N THR A 232 -29.50 -8.79 21.71
CA THR A 232 -29.24 -7.31 21.64
C THR A 232 -29.92 -6.50 22.77
N ARG A 233 -29.29 -5.42 23.29
CA ARG A 233 -29.94 -4.33 24.10
C ARG A 233 -29.13 -3.01 24.15
N TYR A 234 -29.78 -1.91 24.55
CA TYR A 234 -29.22 -0.67 25.15
C TYR A 234 -29.34 -0.71 26.70
N GLN A 235 -28.55 0.09 27.43
CA GLN A 235 -28.55 0.22 28.89
C GLN A 235 -28.24 1.65 29.36
N VAL A 236 -28.61 1.98 30.59
CA VAL A 236 -28.20 3.22 31.26
C VAL A 236 -26.67 3.23 31.40
N GLY A 237 -26.05 4.37 31.09
CA GLY A 237 -24.60 4.54 31.08
C GLY A 237 -23.93 4.32 29.73
N ASP A 238 -24.68 3.97 28.69
CA ASP A 238 -24.16 3.92 27.32
C ASP A 238 -23.89 5.33 26.78
N TRP A 239 -22.77 5.52 26.10
CA TRP A 239 -22.50 6.73 25.33
C TRP A 239 -23.10 6.63 23.94
N VAL A 240 -23.73 7.68 23.46
CA VAL A 240 -24.40 7.71 22.16
C VAL A 240 -24.14 8.99 21.40
N LYS A 241 -24.23 8.93 20.07
CA LYS A 241 -24.26 10.13 19.20
C LYS A 241 -25.31 9.94 18.12
N PHE A 242 -25.82 11.04 17.58
CA PHE A 242 -26.72 10.99 16.43
C PHE A 242 -26.03 10.33 15.24
N LYS A 243 -26.77 9.47 14.53
CA LYS A 243 -26.30 8.89 13.27
C LYS A 243 -26.03 10.03 12.28
N ARG A 244 -25.05 9.82 11.39
CA ARG A 244 -24.68 10.84 10.39
C ARG A 244 -25.85 11.19 9.46
N SER A 245 -26.75 10.24 9.27
CA SER A 245 -28.00 10.36 8.50
C SER A 245 -29.06 11.28 9.11
N ILE A 246 -29.01 11.58 10.41
CA ILE A 246 -30.05 12.38 11.08
C ILE A 246 -29.80 13.87 10.84
N THR A 247 -30.57 14.46 9.93
CA THR A 247 -30.59 15.92 9.67
C THR A 247 -31.65 16.63 10.52
N THR A 248 -32.74 15.95 10.86
CA THR A 248 -33.80 16.42 11.75
C THR A 248 -34.27 15.27 12.66
N PRO A 249 -33.87 15.23 13.95
CA PRO A 249 -34.34 14.23 14.90
C PRO A 249 -35.86 14.34 15.11
N THR A 250 -36.52 13.23 15.42
CA THR A 250 -37.97 13.16 15.61
C THR A 250 -38.46 14.13 16.70
N TYR A 251 -37.73 14.22 17.81
CA TYR A 251 -38.01 15.17 18.88
C TYR A 251 -37.36 16.55 18.69
N GLY A 252 -36.79 16.80 17.51
CA GLY A 252 -35.95 17.96 17.23
C GLY A 252 -34.61 17.91 17.96
N TRP A 253 -33.73 18.85 17.60
CA TRP A 253 -32.36 18.89 18.11
C TRP A 253 -32.25 19.17 19.62
N GLN A 254 -33.27 19.77 20.25
CA GLN A 254 -33.32 19.99 21.71
C GLN A 254 -32.02 20.59 22.29
N GLY A 255 -31.36 21.48 21.54
CA GLY A 255 -30.09 22.11 21.91
C GLY A 255 -28.82 21.30 21.54
N ALA A 256 -28.95 20.01 21.23
CA ALA A 256 -27.87 19.18 20.71
C ALA A 256 -27.56 19.52 19.23
N LYS A 257 -26.38 19.14 18.76
CA LYS A 257 -25.95 19.28 17.37
C LYS A 257 -25.61 17.91 16.81
N HIS A 258 -25.46 17.84 15.49
CA HIS A 258 -25.09 16.60 14.79
C HIS A 258 -23.81 15.92 15.32
N LYS A 259 -22.82 16.73 15.74
CA LYS A 259 -21.56 16.24 16.33
C LYS A 259 -21.65 15.96 17.85
N SER A 260 -22.79 16.24 18.50
CA SER A 260 -22.94 16.08 19.95
C SER A 260 -22.86 14.61 20.35
N VAL A 261 -22.12 14.37 21.43
CA VAL A 261 -22.04 13.07 22.11
C VAL A 261 -22.78 13.20 23.42
N GLY A 262 -23.65 12.24 23.73
CA GLY A 262 -24.50 12.25 24.91
C GLY A 262 -24.45 10.93 25.67
N PHE A 263 -24.89 10.97 26.92
CA PHE A 263 -24.84 9.86 27.86
C PHE A 263 -26.27 9.40 28.20
N VAL A 264 -26.57 8.10 28.05
CA VAL A 264 -27.92 7.55 28.27
C VAL A 264 -28.24 7.51 29.76
N GLN A 265 -29.20 8.33 30.19
CA GLN A 265 -29.68 8.41 31.57
C GLN A 265 -30.75 7.37 31.90
N SER A 266 -31.68 7.17 30.96
CA SER A 266 -32.75 6.21 31.14
C SER A 266 -33.20 5.64 29.80
N VAL A 267 -33.78 4.45 29.86
CA VAL A 267 -34.34 3.73 28.71
C VAL A 267 -35.84 3.52 29.00
N PRO A 268 -36.69 4.52 28.76
CA PRO A 268 -38.13 4.44 29.07
C PRO A 268 -38.81 3.24 28.40
N ASP A 269 -38.44 2.94 27.15
CA ASP A 269 -38.92 1.78 26.40
C ASP A 269 -37.85 1.31 25.38
N LYS A 270 -38.19 0.38 24.50
CA LYS A 270 -37.23 -0.21 23.55
C LYS A 270 -36.76 0.78 22.48
N ASP A 271 -37.55 1.80 22.20
CA ASP A 271 -37.38 2.70 21.08
C ASP A 271 -36.98 4.11 21.53
N ASN A 272 -37.24 4.48 22.79
CA ASN A 272 -36.94 5.78 23.36
C ASN A 272 -35.79 5.72 24.37
N LEU A 273 -34.91 6.71 24.28
CA LEU A 273 -33.81 6.94 25.21
C LEU A 273 -33.88 8.38 25.74
N LEU A 274 -33.58 8.55 27.02
CA LEU A 274 -33.29 9.87 27.59
C LEU A 274 -31.78 10.02 27.67
N VAL A 275 -31.24 11.03 26.99
CA VAL A 275 -29.80 11.22 26.83
C VAL A 275 -29.40 12.62 27.27
N SER A 276 -28.44 12.72 28.19
CA SER A 276 -27.83 13.99 28.57
C SER A 276 -26.73 14.36 27.58
N PHE A 277 -26.89 15.50 26.91
CA PHE A 277 -25.83 16.14 26.14
C PHE A 277 -25.27 17.32 26.94
N CYS A 278 -24.07 17.81 26.62
CA CYS A 278 -23.53 19.04 27.23
C CYS A 278 -24.40 20.29 26.95
N SER A 279 -25.38 20.20 26.06
CA SER A 279 -26.38 21.24 25.77
C SER A 279 -27.69 21.09 26.56
N GLY A 280 -27.86 20.03 27.34
CA GLY A 280 -29.09 19.69 28.06
C GLY A 280 -29.55 18.25 27.81
N GLU A 281 -30.58 17.82 28.55
CA GLU A 281 -31.23 16.53 28.33
C GLU A 281 -32.10 16.55 27.07
N ALA A 282 -32.00 15.49 26.27
CA ALA A 282 -32.80 15.32 25.07
C ALA A 282 -33.42 13.92 25.03
N ARG A 283 -34.66 13.85 24.56
CA ARG A 283 -35.30 12.59 24.20
C ARG A 283 -34.90 12.23 22.78
N VAL A 284 -34.40 11.01 22.59
CA VAL A 284 -33.92 10.52 21.30
C VAL A 284 -34.43 9.11 21.07
N LEU A 285 -34.65 8.73 19.81
CA LEU A 285 -34.97 7.35 19.50
C LEU A 285 -33.70 6.49 19.49
N ALA A 286 -33.79 5.26 19.97
CA ALA A 286 -32.72 4.26 19.96
C ALA A 286 -32.16 4.02 18.54
N ASP A 287 -33.01 4.22 17.53
CA ASP A 287 -32.67 4.12 16.10
C ASP A 287 -32.09 5.40 15.50
N GLU A 288 -32.20 6.55 16.16
CA GLU A 288 -31.58 7.81 15.70
C GLU A 288 -30.13 7.95 16.16
N VAL A 289 -29.75 7.19 17.18
CA VAL A 289 -28.44 7.24 17.80
C VAL A 289 -27.68 5.93 17.65
N ILE A 290 -26.36 6.00 17.77
CA ILE A 290 -25.47 4.83 17.81
C ILE A 290 -24.62 4.89 19.06
N LYS A 291 -24.31 3.72 19.62
CA LYS A 291 -23.35 3.61 20.71
C LYS A 291 -21.97 4.11 20.26
N VAL A 292 -21.36 4.95 21.08
CA VAL A 292 -19.97 5.39 20.96
C VAL A 292 -19.17 4.61 21.99
N ILE A 293 -17.92 4.28 21.68
CA ILE A 293 -17.01 3.67 22.65
C ILE A 293 -16.95 4.62 23.86
N PRO A 294 -17.12 4.13 25.10
CA PRO A 294 -17.17 4.97 26.30
C PRO A 294 -15.81 5.62 26.61
N LEU A 295 -15.83 6.90 26.99
CA LEU A 295 -14.65 7.59 27.53
C LEU A 295 -14.61 7.35 29.04
N ASP A 296 -14.03 6.21 29.41
CA ASP A 296 -14.01 5.74 30.79
C ASP A 296 -12.96 6.48 31.63
N ARG A 297 -13.20 6.50 32.94
CA ARG A 297 -12.23 7.01 33.91
C ARG A 297 -10.87 6.31 33.75
N GLY A 298 -9.81 7.09 33.68
CA GLY A 298 -8.43 6.64 33.49
C GLY A 298 -7.94 6.66 32.04
N GLN A 299 -8.81 6.87 31.05
CA GLN A 299 -8.39 6.95 29.65
C GLN A 299 -7.67 8.27 29.35
N HIS A 300 -6.65 8.18 28.48
CA HIS A 300 -5.94 9.34 27.96
C HIS A 300 -6.66 9.93 26.74
N VAL A 301 -6.94 11.23 26.81
CA VAL A 301 -7.66 11.98 25.78
C VAL A 301 -6.92 13.25 25.43
N GLN A 302 -7.07 13.72 24.20
CA GLN A 302 -6.55 15.02 23.77
C GLN A 302 -7.63 15.80 23.02
N LEU A 303 -7.43 17.12 22.94
CA LEU A 303 -8.31 17.98 22.15
C LEU A 303 -8.13 17.68 20.67
N LYS A 304 -9.23 17.53 19.92
CA LYS A 304 -9.13 17.30 18.47
C LYS A 304 -8.45 18.47 17.75
N PRO A 305 -7.65 18.22 16.69
CA PRO A 305 -6.95 19.27 15.95
C PRO A 305 -7.87 20.30 15.30
N ASP A 306 -9.11 19.94 14.97
CA ASP A 306 -10.11 20.82 14.34
C ASP A 306 -10.83 21.74 15.33
N VAL A 307 -10.64 21.54 16.64
CA VAL A 307 -11.22 22.40 17.69
C VAL A 307 -10.35 23.65 17.85
N LYS A 308 -10.91 24.79 17.41
CA LYS A 308 -10.27 26.11 17.55
C LYS A 308 -10.43 26.69 18.96
N GLU A 309 -11.63 26.55 19.53
CA GLU A 309 -11.96 26.96 20.90
C GLU A 309 -12.91 25.91 21.51
N PRO A 310 -12.57 25.31 22.67
CA PRO A 310 -13.42 24.32 23.32
C PRO A 310 -14.62 24.97 23.99
N ARG A 311 -15.75 24.25 24.08
CA ARG A 311 -17.02 24.74 24.66
C ARG A 311 -16.88 25.36 26.05
N PHE A 312 -16.03 24.78 26.89
CA PHE A 312 -15.82 25.22 28.27
C PHE A 312 -14.62 26.16 28.44
N GLY A 313 -14.05 26.64 27.33
CA GLY A 313 -12.89 27.53 27.31
C GLY A 313 -11.58 26.84 27.70
N PHE A 314 -10.46 27.48 27.40
CA PHE A 314 -9.15 26.99 27.81
C PHE A 314 -8.92 27.29 29.31
N PRO A 315 -8.45 26.32 30.12
CA PRO A 315 -8.26 26.50 31.56
C PRO A 315 -7.04 27.39 31.88
N GLY A 316 -7.08 28.67 31.49
CA GLY A 316 -6.01 29.64 31.72
C GLY A 316 -4.69 29.37 30.99
N GLN A 317 -4.66 28.41 30.06
CA GLN A 317 -3.50 28.01 29.27
C GLN A 317 -3.71 28.29 27.77
N LEU A 318 -2.63 28.45 27.01
CA LEU A 318 -2.67 28.55 25.55
C LEU A 318 -2.98 27.16 24.94
N ARG A 319 -3.64 27.11 23.78
CA ARG A 319 -4.00 25.87 23.06
C ARG A 319 -2.83 24.90 22.93
N ASP A 320 -1.63 25.41 22.68
CA ASP A 320 -0.41 24.62 22.47
C ASP A 320 0.17 24.02 23.77
N SER A 321 -0.33 24.45 24.94
CA SER A 321 0.05 23.94 26.26
C SER A 321 -0.90 22.88 26.80
N ILE A 322 -2.06 22.67 26.15
CA ILE A 322 -3.02 21.64 26.55
C ILE A 322 -2.58 20.33 25.90
N GLY A 323 -1.80 19.56 26.67
CA GLY A 323 -1.34 18.24 26.30
C GLY A 323 -2.42 17.17 26.40
N ILE A 324 -1.96 15.93 26.52
CA ILE A 324 -2.83 14.78 26.80
C ILE A 324 -3.40 14.96 28.21
N GLY A 325 -4.70 14.73 28.38
CA GLY A 325 -5.37 14.74 29.68
C GLY A 325 -5.89 13.37 30.05
N THR A 326 -6.12 13.13 31.33
CA THR A 326 -6.71 11.87 31.84
C THR A 326 -8.16 12.09 32.23
N VAL A 327 -9.08 11.23 31.78
CA VAL A 327 -10.48 11.29 32.21
C VAL A 327 -10.58 10.94 33.69
N LEU A 328 -10.93 11.90 34.54
CA LEU A 328 -11.06 11.74 35.99
C LEU A 328 -12.43 11.16 36.38
N CYS A 329 -13.49 11.64 35.73
CA CYS A 329 -14.85 11.11 35.88
C CYS A 329 -15.74 11.64 34.76
N VAL A 330 -16.91 11.01 34.63
CA VAL A 330 -18.04 11.48 33.85
C VAL A 330 -19.03 12.04 34.86
N ASP A 331 -19.36 13.33 34.79
CA ASP A 331 -20.41 13.92 35.62
C ASP A 331 -21.78 13.37 35.21
N ASP A 332 -22.76 13.40 36.12
CA ASP A 332 -24.12 12.88 35.87
C ASP A 332 -24.80 13.55 34.67
N ASP A 333 -24.35 14.73 34.22
CA ASP A 333 -24.87 15.42 33.04
C ASP A 333 -24.16 15.02 31.72
N GLY A 334 -23.31 13.99 31.73
CA GLY A 334 -22.55 13.52 30.56
C GLY A 334 -21.35 14.41 30.19
N ILE A 335 -20.93 15.31 31.09
CA ILE A 335 -19.76 16.16 30.93
C ILE A 335 -18.52 15.42 31.43
N LEU A 336 -17.43 15.42 30.66
CA LEU A 336 -16.17 14.82 31.09
C LEU A 336 -15.42 15.78 32.01
N ARG A 337 -14.82 15.23 33.08
CA ARG A 337 -13.76 15.92 33.82
C ARG A 337 -12.43 15.35 33.39
N VAL A 338 -11.61 16.17 32.74
CA VAL A 338 -10.28 15.78 32.26
C VAL A 338 -9.24 16.46 33.14
N GLY A 339 -8.37 15.68 33.76
CA GLY A 339 -7.24 16.16 34.52
C GLY A 339 -6.04 16.35 33.60
N PHE A 340 -5.46 17.54 33.63
CA PHE A 340 -4.16 17.82 33.02
C PHE A 340 -3.10 17.95 34.11
N PRO A 341 -1.82 17.63 33.83
CA PRO A 341 -0.75 17.88 34.79
C PRO A 341 -0.71 19.35 35.20
N GLY A 342 -0.75 19.60 36.51
CA GLY A 342 -0.81 20.93 37.10
C GLY A 342 -2.20 21.48 37.40
N ALA A 343 -3.28 20.82 36.96
CA ALA A 343 -4.66 21.23 37.25
C ALA A 343 -5.33 20.29 38.27
N SER A 344 -5.50 20.77 39.51
CA SER A 344 -5.94 19.94 40.65
C SER A 344 -7.43 19.60 40.72
N ARG A 345 -8.30 20.28 39.95
CA ARG A 345 -9.78 20.16 40.09
C ARG A 345 -10.49 19.47 38.92
N GLY A 346 -9.72 19.09 37.89
CA GLY A 346 -10.26 18.67 36.59
C GLY A 346 -10.84 19.83 35.79
N TRP A 347 -10.69 19.78 34.48
CA TRP A 347 -11.33 20.67 33.52
C TRP A 347 -12.59 20.02 32.95
N LYS A 348 -13.67 20.80 32.80
CA LYS A 348 -14.89 20.33 32.13
C LYS A 348 -14.63 20.28 30.63
N ALA A 349 -14.91 19.14 30.03
CA ALA A 349 -14.65 18.85 28.62
C ALA A 349 -15.92 18.33 27.96
N ASP A 350 -16.20 18.80 26.74
CA ASP A 350 -17.23 18.21 25.90
C ASP A 350 -16.66 16.91 25.28
N PRO A 351 -17.29 15.74 25.51
CA PRO A 351 -16.86 14.47 24.91
C PRO A 351 -16.78 14.52 23.37
N ALA A 352 -17.51 15.42 22.72
CA ALA A 352 -17.45 15.59 21.26
C ALA A 352 -16.15 16.25 20.78
N GLU A 353 -15.47 17.02 21.63
CA GLU A 353 -14.24 17.77 21.33
C GLU A 353 -12.97 16.95 21.65
N MET A 354 -13.14 15.85 22.38
CA MET A 354 -12.05 14.95 22.78
C MET A 354 -11.88 13.79 21.79
N GLU A 355 -10.64 13.39 21.59
CA GLU A 355 -10.28 12.12 20.96
C GLU A 355 -9.37 11.30 21.87
N ARG A 356 -9.42 9.98 21.73
CA ARG A 356 -8.45 9.10 22.39
C ARG A 356 -7.12 9.22 21.68
N VAL A 357 -6.03 9.28 22.43
CA VAL A 357 -4.70 9.02 21.86
C VAL A 357 -4.61 7.53 21.51
N GLU A 358 -3.65 7.10 20.68
CA GLU A 358 -3.18 5.72 20.82
C GLU A 358 -2.26 5.68 22.06
N GLU A 359 -2.42 4.67 22.92
CA GLU A 359 -1.52 4.45 24.03
C GLU A 359 -0.15 3.99 23.51
N PHE A 360 0.92 4.42 24.19
CA PHE A 360 2.26 3.92 23.94
C PHE A 360 2.34 2.40 24.15
N LYS A 361 3.25 1.73 23.44
CA LYS A 361 3.53 0.30 23.62
C LYS A 361 4.98 0.11 24.05
N VAL A 362 5.22 -0.99 24.77
CA VAL A 362 6.59 -1.45 25.05
C VAL A 362 7.29 -1.73 23.71
N GLY A 363 8.51 -1.21 23.56
CA GLY A 363 9.28 -1.25 22.32
C GLY A 363 9.13 -0.02 21.42
N ASP A 364 8.22 0.91 21.72
CA ASP A 364 8.11 2.16 20.96
C ASP A 364 9.34 3.04 21.18
N TRP A 365 9.85 3.59 20.08
CA TRP A 365 10.91 4.58 20.09
C TRP A 365 10.33 5.96 20.36
N VAL A 366 10.83 6.62 21.40
CA VAL A 366 10.35 7.94 21.79
C VAL A 366 11.50 8.89 22.06
N ARG A 367 11.26 10.17 21.82
CA ARG A 367 12.14 11.27 22.17
C ARG A 367 11.56 12.01 23.35
N ILE A 368 12.41 12.31 24.32
CA ILE A 368 12.06 13.21 25.42
C ILE A 368 11.91 14.60 24.84
N ARG A 369 10.80 15.28 25.14
CA ARG A 369 10.52 16.60 24.53
C ARG A 369 11.71 17.55 24.74
N PRO A 370 12.29 18.14 23.69
CA PRO A 370 13.49 18.97 23.81
C PRO A 370 13.32 20.20 24.72
N MET A 371 12.08 20.68 24.87
CA MET A 371 11.74 21.85 25.69
C MET A 371 11.35 21.49 27.15
N LEU A 372 11.51 20.23 27.56
CA LEU A 372 11.13 19.77 28.89
C LEU A 372 12.09 20.35 29.95
N THR A 373 11.59 21.22 30.82
CA THR A 373 12.38 21.89 31.88
C THR A 373 12.28 21.22 33.23
N SER A 374 11.18 20.50 33.49
CA SER A 374 10.98 19.67 34.68
C SER A 374 10.13 18.45 34.33
N ALA A 375 10.38 17.33 35.01
CA ALA A 375 9.62 16.10 34.88
C ALA A 375 8.96 15.74 36.21
N LYS A 376 7.78 15.12 36.16
CA LYS A 376 6.98 14.79 37.34
C LYS A 376 7.71 13.85 38.31
N HIS A 377 8.48 12.91 37.78
CA HIS A 377 9.31 11.97 38.57
C HIS A 377 10.78 12.41 38.67
N GLY A 378 11.09 13.63 38.22
CA GLY A 378 12.43 14.21 38.21
C GLY A 378 13.25 13.84 36.98
N LEU A 379 14.01 14.82 36.46
CA LEU A 379 14.89 14.63 35.30
C LEU A 379 16.16 13.83 35.65
N GLY A 380 16.69 13.96 36.87
CA GLY A 380 17.93 13.28 37.26
C GLY A 380 19.09 13.58 36.29
N SER A 381 19.69 12.53 35.70
CA SER A 381 20.78 12.62 34.72
C SER A 381 20.31 12.59 33.26
N VAL A 382 19.01 12.68 33.01
CA VAL A 382 18.40 12.61 31.68
C VAL A 382 18.55 13.93 30.95
N THR A 383 18.90 13.86 29.66
CA THR A 383 19.00 15.03 28.80
C THR A 383 17.70 15.19 27.98
N PRO A 384 16.98 16.32 28.05
CA PRO A 384 15.87 16.60 27.13
C PRO A 384 16.31 16.49 25.67
N GLY A 385 15.44 15.93 24.81
CA GLY A 385 15.78 15.62 23.42
C GLY A 385 16.42 14.25 23.21
N SER A 386 16.77 13.50 24.27
CA SER A 386 17.28 12.14 24.15
C SER A 386 16.23 11.20 23.56
N ILE A 387 16.67 10.22 22.79
CA ILE A 387 15.87 9.15 22.21
C ILE A 387 16.09 7.89 23.04
N GLY A 388 14.99 7.21 23.39
CA GLY A 388 15.00 5.96 24.14
C GLY A 388 13.86 5.05 23.72
N ILE A 389 13.85 3.85 24.29
CA ILE A 389 12.85 2.81 24.02
C ILE A 389 11.98 2.62 25.26
N ILE A 390 10.67 2.49 25.08
CA ILE A 390 9.77 2.17 26.18
C ILE A 390 10.01 0.74 26.62
N TYR A 391 10.61 0.57 27.79
CA TYR A 391 10.88 -0.74 28.39
C TYR A 391 9.66 -1.32 29.10
N CYS A 392 8.92 -0.48 29.83
CA CYS A 392 7.78 -0.94 30.62
C CYS A 392 6.75 0.18 30.78
N ILE A 393 5.48 -0.19 30.73
CA ILE A 393 4.35 0.69 31.06
C ILE A 393 3.81 0.20 32.40
N ARG A 394 3.88 1.08 33.40
CA ARG A 394 3.47 0.77 34.76
C ARG A 394 1.93 0.75 34.87
N PRO A 395 1.34 0.13 35.91
CA PRO A 395 -0.11 0.07 36.08
C PRO A 395 -0.81 1.43 36.23
N ASP A 396 -0.06 2.50 36.51
CA ASP A 396 -0.52 3.88 36.57
C ASP A 396 -0.33 4.63 35.24
N ASN A 397 -0.06 3.91 34.15
CA ASN A 397 0.25 4.41 32.80
C ASN A 397 1.53 5.25 32.68
N SER A 398 2.32 5.36 33.75
CA SER A 398 3.65 5.98 33.66
C SER A 398 4.63 5.06 32.92
N LEU A 399 5.59 5.66 32.23
CA LEU A 399 6.52 4.97 31.35
C LEU A 399 7.88 4.78 32.03
N LEU A 400 8.50 3.64 31.79
CA LEU A 400 9.91 3.39 32.06
C LEU A 400 10.65 3.36 30.73
N LEU A 401 11.53 4.33 30.52
CA LEU A 401 12.29 4.54 29.30
C LEU A 401 13.71 4.05 29.46
N GLU A 402 14.13 3.10 28.63
CA GLU A 402 15.56 2.76 28.52
C GLU A 402 16.24 3.77 27.61
N LEU A 403 17.37 4.29 28.12
CA LEU A 403 18.23 5.23 27.44
C LEU A 403 19.62 4.60 27.43
N SER A 404 20.26 4.51 26.26
CA SER A 404 21.52 3.78 26.08
C SER A 404 22.66 4.20 27.01
N TYR A 405 22.57 5.41 27.58
CA TYR A 405 23.59 5.98 28.46
C TYR A 405 23.26 5.91 29.95
N LEU A 406 22.08 5.41 30.32
CA LEU A 406 21.70 5.26 31.71
C LEU A 406 21.63 3.78 32.09
N PRO A 407 22.16 3.40 33.27
CA PRO A 407 22.13 2.01 33.72
C PRO A 407 20.75 1.55 34.20
N ASN A 408 19.81 2.48 34.42
CA ASN A 408 18.46 2.19 34.89
C ASN A 408 17.43 2.93 34.01
N PRO A 409 16.26 2.33 33.74
CA PRO A 409 15.19 3.00 33.00
C PRO A 409 14.74 4.28 33.71
N TRP A 410 14.56 5.36 32.94
CA TRP A 410 14.03 6.61 33.44
C TRP A 410 12.50 6.55 33.58
N HIS A 411 11.99 7.01 34.71
CA HIS A 411 10.55 7.05 34.99
C HIS A 411 9.98 8.39 34.52
N CYS A 412 9.03 8.35 33.60
CA CYS A 412 8.43 9.54 33.02
C CYS A 412 6.93 9.36 32.76
N GLU A 413 6.23 10.45 32.49
CA GLU A 413 4.84 10.42 32.07
C GLU A 413 4.73 10.40 30.52
N PRO A 414 3.67 9.83 29.94
CA PRO A 414 3.45 9.83 28.48
C PRO A 414 3.53 11.21 27.82
N GLU A 415 3.19 12.27 28.54
CA GLU A 415 3.21 13.65 28.04
C GLU A 415 4.61 14.22 27.85
N GLU A 416 5.61 13.67 28.55
CA GLU A 416 6.99 14.15 28.58
C GLU A 416 7.81 13.69 27.36
N VAL A 417 7.23 12.78 26.55
CA VAL A 417 7.86 12.15 25.39
C VAL A 417 7.02 12.28 24.11
N GLU A 418 7.66 12.16 22.95
CA GLU A 418 7.06 12.15 21.61
C GLU A 418 7.56 10.95 20.80
N ARG A 419 6.76 10.40 19.88
CA ARG A 419 7.17 9.25 19.05
C ARG A 419 8.23 9.63 18.03
N VAL A 420 9.13 8.69 17.71
CA VAL A 420 10.17 8.84 16.66
C VAL A 420 10.18 7.62 15.75
N ASP A 421 10.51 7.84 14.47
CA ASP A 421 10.76 6.75 13.53
C ASP A 421 11.92 5.87 14.03
N PRO A 422 11.71 4.55 14.18
CA PRO A 422 12.74 3.66 14.70
C PRO A 422 13.92 3.55 13.75
N PHE A 423 15.12 3.38 14.29
CA PHE A 423 16.29 2.95 13.52
C PHE A 423 16.19 1.45 13.23
N MET A 424 16.57 1.05 12.02
CA MET A 424 16.53 -0.35 11.60
C MET A 424 17.94 -0.85 11.27
N ILE A 425 18.19 -2.14 11.52
CA ILE A 425 19.42 -2.79 11.05
C ILE A 425 19.51 -2.65 9.52
N GLY A 426 20.69 -2.25 9.04
CA GLY A 426 20.96 -1.93 7.64
C GLY A 426 20.80 -0.46 7.27
N ASP A 427 20.20 0.37 8.13
CA ASP A 427 20.10 1.81 7.88
C ASP A 427 21.51 2.43 7.80
N ARG A 428 21.72 3.31 6.81
CA ARG A 428 22.92 4.15 6.72
C ARG A 428 22.73 5.36 7.62
N VAL A 429 23.73 5.64 8.47
CA VAL A 429 23.65 6.71 9.48
C VAL A 429 24.95 7.50 9.59
N CYS A 430 24.84 8.75 10.04
CA CYS A 430 25.96 9.60 10.41
C CYS A 430 25.61 10.46 11.63
N VAL A 431 26.62 11.05 12.27
CA VAL A 431 26.41 11.95 13.41
C VAL A 431 25.79 13.27 12.93
N LYS A 432 24.71 13.69 13.56
CA LYS A 432 23.99 14.94 13.26
C LYS A 432 24.93 16.13 13.24
N ARG A 433 24.78 16.99 12.24
CA ARG A 433 25.47 18.31 12.14
C ARG A 433 24.90 19.39 13.07
N SER A 434 24.46 18.98 14.26
CA SER A 434 24.14 19.82 15.42
C SER A 434 24.82 19.34 16.71
N VAL A 435 25.41 18.14 16.70
CA VAL A 435 26.10 17.54 17.84
C VAL A 435 27.53 18.04 17.84
N ALA A 436 28.00 18.68 18.90
CA ALA A 436 29.41 19.10 18.97
C ALA A 436 30.31 17.91 19.35
N GLU A 437 29.87 17.14 20.35
CA GLU A 437 30.53 15.94 20.83
C GLU A 437 29.46 14.85 21.04
N PRO A 438 29.56 13.71 20.34
CA PRO A 438 28.66 12.59 20.53
C PRO A 438 28.92 11.97 21.89
N ARG A 439 27.86 11.42 22.46
CA ARG A 439 27.88 10.82 23.78
C ARG A 439 28.88 9.66 23.88
N TYR A 440 29.00 8.90 22.79
CA TYR A 440 30.05 7.91 22.62
C TYR A 440 31.17 8.56 21.82
N ALA A 441 32.38 8.53 22.37
CA ALA A 441 33.52 9.30 21.84
C ALA A 441 33.74 9.05 20.33
N TRP A 442 34.07 10.13 19.61
CA TRP A 442 34.33 10.12 18.17
C TRP A 442 35.26 8.98 17.72
N GLY A 443 36.28 8.65 18.51
CA GLY A 443 37.20 7.55 18.19
C GLY A 443 37.84 7.69 16.79
N GLY A 444 38.09 8.93 16.34
CA GLY A 444 38.62 9.26 15.02
C GLY A 444 37.58 9.61 13.95
N GLU A 445 36.29 9.37 14.22
CA GLU A 445 35.20 9.68 13.29
C GLU A 445 34.82 11.16 13.28
N THR A 446 34.09 11.57 12.24
CA THR A 446 33.58 12.94 12.09
C THR A 446 32.11 12.91 11.65
N HIS A 447 31.49 14.08 11.54
CA HIS A 447 30.15 14.23 10.92
C HIS A 447 30.05 13.69 9.48
N HIS A 448 31.17 13.40 8.84
CA HIS A 448 31.23 12.87 7.48
C HIS A 448 31.38 11.35 7.45
N SER A 449 31.67 10.72 8.58
CA SER A 449 31.76 9.27 8.70
C SER A 449 30.37 8.68 8.56
N VAL A 450 30.17 7.86 7.53
CA VAL A 450 28.91 7.16 7.28
C VAL A 450 29.12 5.68 7.54
N GLY A 451 28.27 5.12 8.39
CA GLY A 451 28.26 3.69 8.68
C GLY A 451 26.89 3.07 8.45
N ARG A 452 26.82 1.74 8.55
CA ARG A 452 25.57 0.99 8.57
C ARG A 452 25.32 0.42 9.95
N ILE A 453 24.08 0.53 10.43
CA ILE A 453 23.68 -0.14 11.66
C ILE A 453 23.73 -1.65 11.42
N CYS A 454 24.54 -2.37 12.18
CA CYS A 454 24.60 -3.83 12.14
C CYS A 454 23.84 -4.48 13.30
N GLU A 455 23.77 -3.80 14.44
CA GLU A 455 23.06 -4.28 15.63
C GLU A 455 22.47 -3.09 16.42
N ILE A 456 21.37 -3.34 17.12
CA ILE A 456 20.72 -2.40 18.03
C ILE A 456 20.51 -3.13 19.34
N GLU A 457 21.08 -2.63 20.43
CA GLU A 457 20.92 -3.24 21.76
C GLU A 457 19.52 -2.96 22.34
N SER A 458 19.15 -3.66 23.42
CA SER A 458 17.80 -3.56 24.01
C SER A 458 17.46 -2.17 24.52
N ASP A 459 18.46 -1.40 24.94
CA ASP A 459 18.34 -0.03 25.42
C ASP A 459 18.36 1.03 24.29
N GLY A 460 18.44 0.57 23.04
CA GLY A 460 18.49 1.41 21.84
C GLY A 460 19.89 1.85 21.41
N LEU A 461 20.97 1.39 22.07
CA LEU A 461 22.34 1.66 21.62
C LEU A 461 22.57 1.13 20.20
N LEU A 462 23.08 1.99 19.32
CA LEU A 462 23.35 1.63 17.93
C LEU A 462 24.77 1.12 17.78
N ILE A 463 24.93 -0.07 17.20
CA ILE A 463 26.23 -0.62 16.79
C ILE A 463 26.37 -0.44 15.28
N ILE A 464 27.38 0.34 14.88
CA ILE A 464 27.53 0.86 13.53
C ILE A 464 28.84 0.37 12.92
N GLU A 465 28.73 -0.33 11.81
CA GLU A 465 29.88 -0.70 10.99
C GLU A 465 30.25 0.48 10.07
N ILE A 466 31.39 1.10 10.33
CA ILE A 466 31.96 2.18 9.50
C ILE A 466 33.05 1.58 8.61
N PRO A 467 33.05 1.85 7.29
CA PRO A 467 34.10 1.37 6.38
C PRO A 467 35.50 1.69 6.87
N ASN A 468 36.44 0.75 6.70
CA ASN A 468 37.84 0.86 7.13
C ASN A 468 38.09 0.97 8.64
N ARG A 469 37.06 0.78 9.47
CA ARG A 469 37.19 0.70 10.92
C ARG A 469 37.31 -0.77 11.36
N PRO A 470 38.26 -1.12 12.25
CA PRO A 470 38.45 -2.51 12.66
C PRO A 470 37.41 -3.02 13.67
N ILE A 471 36.73 -2.11 14.38
CA ILE A 471 35.77 -2.43 15.43
C ILE A 471 34.50 -1.60 15.18
N PRO A 472 33.30 -2.21 15.25
CA PRO A 472 32.04 -1.47 15.16
C PRO A 472 31.98 -0.32 16.17
N TRP A 473 31.44 0.81 15.73
CA TRP A 473 31.33 2.02 16.53
C TRP A 473 29.99 2.05 17.27
N GLN A 474 30.02 2.40 18.56
CA GLN A 474 28.82 2.55 19.38
C GLN A 474 28.34 4.00 19.28
N ALA A 475 27.04 4.21 19.12
CA ALA A 475 26.47 5.54 19.06
C ALA A 475 25.09 5.62 19.71
N ASP A 476 24.85 6.73 20.41
CA ASP A 476 23.55 7.06 20.96
C ASP A 476 22.61 7.47 19.81
N PRO A 477 21.38 6.93 19.72
CA PRO A 477 20.46 7.27 18.65
C PRO A 477 20.08 8.77 18.61
N SER A 478 20.19 9.47 19.73
CA SER A 478 19.97 10.92 19.83
C SER A 478 20.98 11.71 19.01
N ASP A 479 22.20 11.20 18.85
CA ASP A 479 23.28 11.86 18.13
C ASP A 479 23.27 11.57 16.63
N MET A 480 22.51 10.55 16.21
CA MET A 480 22.54 10.01 14.85
C MET A 480 21.39 10.51 13.99
N GLU A 481 21.65 10.65 12.68
CA GLU A 481 20.64 10.86 11.64
C GLU A 481 20.77 9.83 10.52
N LYS A 482 19.65 9.51 9.86
CA LYS A 482 19.62 8.61 8.71
C LYS A 482 20.15 9.32 7.47
N VAL A 483 21.01 8.64 6.72
CA VAL A 483 21.58 9.12 5.47
C VAL A 483 20.78 8.55 4.31
N GLU A 484 20.37 9.42 3.38
CA GLU A 484 19.64 8.98 2.20
C GLU A 484 20.49 8.06 1.29
N ASN A 485 19.81 7.13 0.60
CA ASN A 485 20.45 6.31 -0.42
C ASN A 485 20.61 7.10 -1.73
N PHE A 486 21.86 7.42 -2.10
CA PHE A 486 22.21 8.10 -3.35
C PHE A 486 22.65 7.11 -4.44
N LYS A 487 22.46 7.50 -5.71
CA LYS A 487 22.94 6.77 -6.89
C LYS A 487 23.54 7.74 -7.91
N VAL A 488 24.49 7.25 -8.70
CA VAL A 488 25.01 7.98 -9.87
C VAL A 488 23.84 8.38 -10.77
N GLY A 489 23.83 9.64 -11.22
CA GLY A 489 22.75 10.25 -11.98
C GLY A 489 21.66 10.93 -11.13
N ASN A 490 21.68 10.82 -9.81
CA ASN A 490 20.78 11.62 -8.96
C ASN A 490 21.15 13.10 -9.00
N TRP A 491 20.13 13.94 -8.93
CA TRP A 491 20.27 15.39 -8.89
C TRP A 491 20.32 15.83 -7.45
N VAL A 492 21.29 16.66 -7.11
CA VAL A 492 21.60 17.01 -5.73
C VAL A 492 21.96 18.48 -5.60
N ARG A 493 21.75 19.00 -4.39
CA ARG A 493 22.24 20.31 -3.94
C ARG A 493 22.75 20.21 -2.51
N VAL A 494 23.53 21.18 -2.08
CA VAL A 494 23.99 21.26 -0.68
C VAL A 494 22.81 21.60 0.24
N LYS A 495 22.68 20.85 1.34
CA LYS A 495 21.59 21.02 2.33
C LYS A 495 21.56 22.43 2.89
N ALA A 496 20.36 22.92 3.20
CA ALA A 496 20.19 24.23 3.85
C ALA A 496 20.84 24.30 5.25
N SER A 497 20.93 23.18 5.97
CA SER A 497 21.58 23.11 7.28
C SER A 497 23.12 23.20 7.22
N VAL A 498 23.74 22.96 6.07
CA VAL A 498 25.20 22.93 5.94
C VAL A 498 25.74 24.34 5.76
N SER A 499 26.51 24.83 6.74
CA SER A 499 27.21 26.12 6.68
C SER A 499 28.60 26.01 6.04
N SER A 500 29.29 24.88 6.25
CA SER A 500 30.60 24.57 5.65
C SER A 500 30.65 23.11 5.22
N PRO A 501 30.65 22.80 3.91
CA PRO A 501 30.80 21.45 3.39
C PRO A 501 32.18 20.83 3.71
N LYS A 502 32.30 19.49 3.68
CA LYS A 502 33.57 18.76 3.95
C LYS A 502 34.76 19.32 3.16
N TYR A 503 34.53 19.61 1.88
CA TYR A 503 35.55 20.10 0.94
C TYR A 503 35.46 21.62 0.70
N GLY A 504 34.67 22.34 1.51
CA GLY A 504 34.44 23.78 1.34
C GLY A 504 33.45 24.11 0.21
N TRP A 505 33.17 25.40 0.02
CA TRP A 505 32.19 25.85 -1.00
C TRP A 505 32.79 26.07 -2.40
N GLU A 506 34.09 26.37 -2.50
CA GLU A 506 34.75 26.79 -3.74
C GLU A 506 33.90 27.83 -4.53
N ASP A 507 33.47 27.53 -5.75
CA ASP A 507 32.65 28.36 -6.65
C ASP A 507 31.14 28.00 -6.62
N ILE A 508 30.74 27.09 -5.74
CA ILE A 508 29.39 26.56 -5.62
C ILE A 508 28.62 27.36 -4.56
N SER A 509 27.32 27.56 -4.79
CA SER A 509 26.40 28.07 -3.77
C SER A 509 25.28 27.09 -3.45
N ARG A 510 24.50 27.36 -2.38
CA ARG A 510 23.32 26.59 -1.96
C ARG A 510 22.28 26.34 -3.07
N ASN A 511 22.23 27.24 -4.05
CA ASN A 511 21.27 27.14 -5.17
C ASN A 511 21.83 26.33 -6.35
N SER A 512 23.08 25.89 -6.28
CA SER A 512 23.70 25.13 -7.36
C SER A 512 23.18 23.71 -7.32
N ILE A 513 22.68 23.25 -8.47
CA ILE A 513 22.20 21.89 -8.65
C ILE A 513 23.20 21.17 -9.55
N GLY A 514 23.64 20.00 -9.13
CA GLY A 514 24.55 19.15 -9.88
C GLY A 514 24.06 17.71 -9.93
N VAL A 515 24.73 16.91 -10.74
CA VAL A 515 24.39 15.49 -10.96
C VAL A 515 25.51 14.62 -10.39
N ILE A 516 25.16 13.61 -9.58
CA ILE A 516 26.15 12.66 -9.03
C ILE A 516 26.82 11.91 -10.19
N HIS A 517 28.13 12.04 -10.28
CA HIS A 517 28.99 11.44 -11.30
C HIS A 517 29.68 10.16 -10.80
N SER A 518 30.14 10.16 -9.56
CA SER A 518 30.76 9.01 -8.88
C SER A 518 30.30 8.95 -7.43
N LEU A 519 30.26 7.74 -6.87
CA LEU A 519 29.92 7.50 -5.46
C LEU A 519 30.93 6.49 -4.90
N GLU A 520 31.58 6.86 -3.81
CA GLU A 520 32.58 6.04 -3.12
C GLU A 520 31.95 5.33 -1.92
N GLU A 521 32.58 4.25 -1.43
CA GLU A 521 32.02 3.41 -0.37
C GLU A 521 32.06 4.08 1.01
N ASP A 522 33.00 5.00 1.22
CA ASP A 522 33.22 5.78 2.45
C ASP A 522 32.24 6.96 2.60
N GLY A 523 31.36 7.17 1.61
CA GLY A 523 30.37 8.24 1.63
C GLY A 523 30.83 9.52 0.93
N ASP A 524 32.00 9.55 0.31
CA ASP A 524 32.36 10.63 -0.61
C ASP A 524 31.75 10.43 -2.00
N MET A 525 31.51 11.53 -2.70
CA MET A 525 30.94 11.52 -4.05
C MET A 525 31.51 12.65 -4.90
N GLY A 526 31.53 12.43 -6.21
CA GLY A 526 31.83 13.46 -7.20
C GLY A 526 30.53 13.98 -7.82
N ILE A 527 30.27 15.28 -7.76
CA ILE A 527 29.14 15.94 -8.40
C ILE A 527 29.61 16.69 -9.64
N ALA A 528 29.02 16.39 -10.79
CA ALA A 528 29.21 17.18 -12.00
C ALA A 528 28.32 18.43 -11.95
N PHE A 529 28.93 19.59 -12.13
CA PHE A 529 28.24 20.87 -12.33
C PHE A 529 28.52 21.37 -13.74
N CYS A 530 27.47 21.81 -14.44
CA CYS A 530 27.55 22.30 -15.82
C CYS A 530 28.51 23.49 -16.07
N PHE A 531 28.90 24.20 -15.01
CA PHE A 531 29.86 25.31 -15.07
C PHE A 531 31.29 24.92 -14.67
N ARG A 532 31.56 23.62 -14.41
CA ARG A 532 32.88 23.08 -14.05
C ARG A 532 33.32 22.00 -15.03
N SER A 533 34.63 21.93 -15.27
CA SER A 533 35.25 20.89 -16.11
C SER A 533 35.66 19.63 -15.34
N LYS A 534 35.71 19.70 -14.00
CA LYS A 534 36.03 18.58 -13.10
C LYS A 534 34.89 18.38 -12.10
N PRO A 535 34.55 17.12 -11.72
CA PRO A 535 33.60 16.86 -10.65
C PRO A 535 34.03 17.52 -9.35
N PHE A 536 33.06 18.05 -8.62
CA PHE A 536 33.23 18.59 -7.28
C PHE A 536 33.10 17.47 -6.25
N SER A 537 34.11 17.32 -5.39
CA SER A 537 34.08 16.35 -4.29
C SER A 537 33.18 16.87 -3.17
N CYS A 538 32.25 16.04 -2.72
CA CYS A 538 31.43 16.32 -1.55
C CYS A 538 31.11 15.04 -0.78
N SER A 539 30.69 15.17 0.48
CA SER A 539 30.19 14.04 1.25
C SER A 539 28.69 13.84 1.03
N VAL A 540 28.20 12.60 1.06
CA VAL A 540 26.74 12.28 1.08
C VAL A 540 26.01 12.98 2.23
N THR A 541 26.72 13.37 3.30
CA THR A 541 26.12 14.06 4.43
C THR A 541 25.96 15.57 4.17
N ASP A 542 26.70 16.15 3.20
CA ASP A 542 26.59 17.56 2.78
C ASP A 542 25.32 17.86 1.97
N VAL A 543 24.76 16.87 1.28
CA VAL A 543 23.84 17.07 0.14
C VAL A 543 22.47 16.41 0.32
N GLU A 544 21.48 16.93 -0.38
CA GLU A 544 20.11 16.40 -0.47
C GLU A 544 19.70 16.20 -1.92
N LYS A 545 18.76 15.28 -2.18
CA LYS A 545 18.21 15.08 -3.52
C LYS A 545 17.30 16.23 -3.94
N VAL A 546 17.32 16.51 -5.24
CA VAL A 546 16.43 17.47 -5.90
C VAL A 546 15.67 16.76 -7.02
N LEU A 547 14.46 17.21 -7.32
CA LEU A 547 13.70 16.71 -8.47
C LEU A 547 14.46 17.04 -9.77
N PRO A 548 14.66 16.05 -10.66
CA PRO A 548 15.33 16.28 -11.94
C PRO A 548 14.45 17.05 -12.91
N PHE A 549 15.07 17.79 -13.83
CA PHE A 549 14.37 18.40 -14.98
C PHE A 549 14.19 17.37 -16.10
N GLU A 550 13.06 17.44 -16.80
CA GLU A 550 12.73 16.52 -17.88
C GLU A 550 12.85 17.16 -19.27
N VAL A 551 13.25 16.36 -20.27
CA VAL A 551 13.25 16.80 -21.66
C VAL A 551 11.82 17.07 -22.11
N GLY A 552 11.60 18.24 -22.71
CA GLY A 552 10.28 18.70 -23.13
C GLY A 552 9.64 19.68 -22.15
N GLN A 553 10.18 19.84 -20.95
CA GLN A 553 9.71 20.80 -19.96
C GLN A 553 10.08 22.23 -20.37
N GLU A 554 9.18 23.18 -20.13
CA GLU A 554 9.43 24.61 -20.32
C GLU A 554 9.99 25.22 -19.03
N ILE A 555 10.96 26.11 -19.19
CA ILE A 555 11.65 26.76 -18.08
C ILE A 555 11.86 28.24 -18.39
N HIS A 556 11.98 29.05 -17.34
CA HIS A 556 12.62 30.37 -17.41
C HIS A 556 13.74 30.47 -16.37
N VAL A 557 14.54 31.53 -16.46
CA VAL A 557 15.52 31.84 -15.41
C VAL A 557 14.81 32.50 -14.24
N LYS A 558 15.13 32.04 -13.03
CA LYS A 558 14.54 32.54 -11.79
C LYS A 558 14.56 34.06 -11.73
N SER A 559 13.46 34.66 -11.30
CA SER A 559 13.35 36.12 -11.17
C SER A 559 14.39 36.73 -10.19
N SER A 560 14.91 35.92 -9.27
CA SER A 560 15.97 36.28 -8.33
C SER A 560 17.40 36.23 -8.91
N VAL A 561 17.57 35.74 -10.13
CA VAL A 561 18.89 35.58 -10.78
C VAL A 561 19.13 36.76 -11.73
N ASN A 562 20.03 37.66 -11.32
CA ASN A 562 20.45 38.79 -12.15
C ASN A 562 21.45 38.40 -13.24
N GLN A 563 22.30 37.40 -12.96
CA GLN A 563 23.30 36.88 -13.90
C GLN A 563 23.39 35.35 -13.79
N PRO A 564 22.97 34.58 -14.81
CA PRO A 564 23.00 33.13 -14.79
C PRO A 564 24.44 32.63 -14.93
N ARG A 565 24.72 31.47 -14.34
CA ARG A 565 26.07 30.88 -14.23
C ARG A 565 26.68 30.51 -15.57
N LEU A 566 25.85 30.16 -16.56
CA LEU A 566 26.29 29.90 -17.93
C LEU A 566 26.20 31.14 -18.84
N GLY A 567 25.89 32.30 -18.27
CA GLY A 567 25.81 33.58 -18.97
C GLY A 567 24.51 33.79 -19.77
N TRP A 568 24.22 35.07 -20.04
CA TRP A 568 23.18 35.48 -20.98
C TRP A 568 23.72 35.46 -22.42
N SER A 569 22.91 35.14 -23.42
CA SER A 569 23.24 35.32 -24.86
C SER A 569 22.44 36.47 -25.50
N ASN A 570 22.07 37.47 -24.69
CA ASN A 570 21.02 38.50 -24.89
C ASN A 570 19.58 38.06 -24.52
N GLU A 571 19.38 36.88 -23.95
CA GLU A 571 18.13 36.54 -23.24
C GLU A 571 17.97 37.38 -21.96
N THR A 572 16.74 37.45 -21.47
CA THR A 572 16.35 38.15 -20.23
C THR A 572 15.69 37.18 -19.24
N PRO A 573 15.50 37.54 -17.96
CA PRO A 573 14.76 36.72 -17.00
C PRO A 573 13.32 36.37 -17.42
N ALA A 574 12.73 37.14 -18.34
CA ALA A 574 11.41 36.88 -18.94
C ALA A 574 11.46 35.87 -20.10
N THR A 575 12.66 35.41 -20.51
CA THR A 575 12.81 34.50 -21.64
C THR A 575 12.44 33.08 -21.23
N VAL A 576 11.43 32.55 -21.89
CA VAL A 576 10.98 31.16 -21.75
C VAL A 576 11.61 30.30 -22.84
N GLY A 577 11.95 29.06 -22.50
CA GLY A 577 12.36 28.09 -23.50
C GLY A 577 12.13 26.65 -23.08
N LYS A 578 12.13 25.77 -24.07
CA LYS A 578 11.84 24.34 -23.90
C LYS A 578 13.12 23.52 -23.84
N ILE A 579 13.27 22.67 -22.83
CA ILE A 579 14.42 21.77 -22.70
C ILE A 579 14.37 20.74 -23.84
N VAL A 580 15.40 20.73 -24.69
CA VAL A 580 15.53 19.75 -25.77
C VAL A 580 16.48 18.62 -25.39
N ARG A 581 17.46 18.92 -24.54
CA ARG A 581 18.46 17.94 -24.09
C ARG A 581 18.99 18.36 -22.72
N VAL A 582 19.28 17.37 -21.90
CA VAL A 582 20.04 17.56 -20.65
C VAL A 582 21.39 16.87 -20.82
N ASP A 583 22.48 17.61 -20.62
CA ASP A 583 23.84 17.08 -20.71
C ASP A 583 24.19 16.28 -19.43
N MET A 584 25.23 15.46 -19.47
CA MET A 584 25.64 14.58 -18.35
C MET A 584 26.07 15.36 -17.09
N ASP A 585 26.45 16.62 -17.24
CA ASP A 585 26.80 17.56 -16.17
C ASP A 585 25.58 18.33 -15.64
N GLY A 586 24.37 17.97 -16.09
CA GLY A 586 23.12 18.62 -15.74
C GLY A 586 22.80 19.88 -16.56
N ALA A 587 23.62 20.28 -17.54
CA ALA A 587 23.34 21.47 -18.33
C ALA A 587 22.04 21.32 -19.14
N LEU A 588 21.13 22.28 -18.97
CA LEU A 588 19.87 22.30 -19.70
C LEU A 588 20.11 22.97 -21.06
N ASN A 589 19.95 22.24 -22.15
CA ASN A 589 19.99 22.78 -23.51
C ASN A 589 18.58 23.14 -23.95
N VAL A 590 18.32 24.44 -23.95
CA VAL A 590 16.99 25.03 -24.09
C VAL A 590 16.83 25.62 -25.49
N LYS A 591 15.75 25.26 -26.16
CA LYS A 591 15.33 25.92 -27.41
C LYS A 591 14.47 27.12 -27.05
N VAL A 592 14.96 28.30 -27.43
CA VAL A 592 14.25 29.57 -27.34
C VAL A 592 13.75 29.95 -28.72
N ALA A 593 12.52 30.47 -28.81
CA ALA A 593 11.95 30.88 -30.08
C ALA A 593 12.74 32.04 -30.70
N GLY A 594 12.82 32.07 -32.04
CA GLY A 594 13.63 33.06 -32.77
C GLY A 594 15.15 32.83 -32.72
N ARG A 595 15.64 31.85 -31.95
CA ARG A 595 17.07 31.50 -31.87
C ARG A 595 17.40 30.24 -32.67
N HIS A 596 18.47 30.30 -33.46
CA HIS A 596 18.96 29.15 -34.22
C HIS A 596 19.87 28.22 -33.41
N SER A 597 20.52 28.73 -32.36
CA SER A 597 21.37 27.95 -31.44
C SER A 597 20.64 27.63 -30.13
N LEU A 598 21.03 26.53 -29.47
CA LEU A 598 20.48 26.19 -28.15
C LEU A 598 21.10 27.09 -27.08
N TRP A 599 20.27 27.55 -26.16
CA TRP A 599 20.70 28.28 -24.98
C TRP A 599 21.03 27.28 -23.87
N LYS A 600 22.21 27.40 -23.26
CA LYS A 600 22.58 26.55 -22.12
C LYS A 600 22.23 27.25 -20.82
N VAL A 601 21.46 26.57 -19.98
CA VAL A 601 21.01 27.09 -18.68
C VAL A 601 21.46 26.14 -17.58
N SER A 602 21.98 26.71 -16.48
CA SER A 602 22.29 25.94 -15.28
C SER A 602 20.98 25.58 -14.56
N PRO A 603 20.79 24.33 -14.15
CA PRO A 603 19.55 23.93 -13.48
C PRO A 603 19.30 24.65 -12.16
N GLY A 604 20.35 25.12 -11.48
CA GLY A 604 20.22 25.94 -10.27
C GLY A 604 19.55 27.30 -10.52
N ASP A 605 19.71 27.84 -11.73
CA ASP A 605 19.21 29.16 -12.14
C ASP A 605 17.85 29.09 -12.82
N ALA A 606 17.38 27.89 -13.18
CA ALA A 606 16.09 27.66 -13.81
C ALA A 606 15.00 27.40 -12.77
N GLU A 607 13.81 27.97 -12.97
CA GLU A 607 12.59 27.46 -12.34
C GLU A 607 11.65 26.86 -13.41
N PRO A 608 11.12 25.64 -13.19
CA PRO A 608 10.26 24.98 -14.16
C PRO A 608 8.94 25.73 -14.28
N LEU A 609 8.52 26.00 -15.51
CA LEU A 609 7.17 26.45 -15.76
C LEU A 609 6.29 25.21 -15.71
N THR A 610 5.34 25.17 -14.78
CA THR A 610 4.17 24.30 -14.93
C THR A 610 3.38 24.87 -16.10
N GLY A 611 3.77 24.47 -17.31
CA GLY A 611 3.28 25.03 -18.56
C GLY A 611 1.75 24.96 -18.59
N PHE A 612 1.12 26.11 -18.80
CA PHE A 612 -0.22 26.13 -19.35
C PHE A 612 -0.08 25.71 -20.81
N GLU A 613 -0.79 24.67 -21.21
CA GLU A 613 -0.83 24.22 -22.61
C GLU A 613 -2.06 24.80 -23.29
N VAL A 614 -1.99 24.98 -24.62
CA VAL A 614 -3.19 25.31 -25.40
C VAL A 614 -4.23 24.21 -25.21
N GLY A 615 -5.42 24.58 -24.77
CA GLY A 615 -6.49 23.65 -24.39
C GLY A 615 -6.66 23.45 -22.88
N ASP A 616 -5.74 23.95 -22.06
CA ASP A 616 -5.89 23.90 -20.60
C ASP A 616 -7.04 24.77 -20.11
N TRP A 617 -7.76 24.25 -19.14
CA TRP A 617 -8.86 24.95 -18.48
C TRP A 617 -8.34 25.71 -17.27
N VAL A 618 -8.73 26.97 -17.14
CA VAL A 618 -8.23 27.87 -16.10
C VAL A 618 -9.34 28.67 -15.45
N ARG A 619 -9.11 29.07 -14.19
CA ARG A 619 -9.92 30.05 -13.45
C ARG A 619 -9.01 31.05 -12.74
N SER A 620 -9.54 32.22 -12.36
CA SER A 620 -8.76 33.18 -11.56
C SER A 620 -8.45 32.69 -10.17
N LYS A 621 -7.24 33.00 -9.68
CA LYS A 621 -6.87 32.83 -8.27
C LYS A 621 -7.51 33.92 -7.39
N PRO A 622 -8.10 33.58 -6.24
CA PRO A 622 -8.54 34.57 -5.27
C PRO A 622 -7.34 35.06 -4.45
N ILE A 623 -6.65 36.12 -4.89
CA ILE A 623 -5.52 36.71 -4.15
C ILE A 623 -6.04 37.82 -3.22
N LEU A 624 -5.74 37.73 -1.93
CA LEU A 624 -5.89 38.81 -0.95
C LEU A 624 -4.78 39.85 -1.16
N GLY A 625 -5.15 41.04 -1.64
CA GLY A 625 -4.34 42.25 -1.45
C GLY A 625 -3.62 42.85 -2.67
N THR A 626 -3.72 42.28 -3.87
CA THR A 626 -3.23 42.94 -5.10
C THR A 626 -4.33 42.94 -6.17
N ARG A 627 -4.52 44.09 -6.85
CA ARG A 627 -5.51 44.24 -7.92
C ARG A 627 -5.19 43.24 -9.04
N PRO A 628 -6.12 42.33 -9.42
CA PRO A 628 -5.97 41.53 -10.63
C PRO A 628 -5.81 42.44 -11.85
N SER A 629 -5.09 41.98 -12.87
CA SER A 629 -5.01 42.65 -14.17
C SER A 629 -6.41 43.05 -14.68
N TYR A 630 -6.53 44.26 -15.23
CA TYR A 630 -7.79 45.01 -15.43
C TYR A 630 -8.89 44.25 -16.23
N ASP A 631 -8.51 43.22 -17.00
CA ASP A 631 -9.42 42.51 -17.91
C ASP A 631 -10.21 41.34 -17.29
N TRP A 632 -9.76 40.71 -16.20
CA TRP A 632 -10.47 39.54 -15.63
C TRP A 632 -11.74 39.93 -14.85
N ASN A 633 -11.82 41.15 -14.30
CA ASN A 633 -12.96 41.63 -13.52
C ASN A 633 -14.28 41.68 -14.32
N SER A 634 -14.22 41.66 -15.65
CA SER A 634 -15.41 41.65 -16.51
C SER A 634 -16.09 40.28 -16.64
N ILE A 635 -15.41 39.19 -16.23
CA ILE A 635 -15.83 37.80 -16.52
C ILE A 635 -16.56 37.18 -15.32
N GLY A 636 -16.49 37.80 -14.13
CA GLY A 636 -17.08 37.27 -12.90
C GLY A 636 -16.21 36.16 -12.26
N LYS A 637 -16.25 36.07 -10.92
CA LYS A 637 -15.32 35.25 -10.11
C LYS A 637 -15.41 33.73 -10.35
N GLU A 638 -16.45 33.24 -11.02
CA GLU A 638 -16.72 31.80 -11.18
C GLU A 638 -16.55 31.28 -12.62
N SER A 639 -16.09 32.12 -13.54
CA SER A 639 -16.03 31.76 -14.96
C SER A 639 -14.80 30.94 -15.32
N LEU A 640 -14.99 29.97 -16.23
CA LEU A 640 -13.95 29.11 -16.77
C LEU A 640 -13.46 29.66 -18.12
N ALA A 641 -12.17 29.53 -18.38
CA ALA A 641 -11.57 29.91 -19.66
C ALA A 641 -10.64 28.80 -20.17
N ILE A 642 -10.47 28.73 -21.49
CA ILE A 642 -9.50 27.83 -22.12
C ILE A 642 -8.30 28.63 -22.60
N VAL A 643 -7.10 28.12 -22.34
CA VAL A 643 -5.85 28.68 -22.88
C VAL A 643 -5.85 28.49 -24.39
N HIS A 644 -5.96 29.58 -25.13
CA HIS A 644 -5.98 29.60 -26.60
C HIS A 644 -4.58 29.71 -27.19
N SER A 645 -3.76 30.58 -26.62
CA SER A 645 -2.34 30.65 -26.95
C SER A 645 -1.51 31.00 -25.72
N VAL A 646 -0.28 30.50 -25.70
CA VAL A 646 0.70 30.78 -24.67
C VAL A 646 1.73 31.69 -25.31
N GLN A 647 1.83 32.93 -24.85
CA GLN A 647 2.81 33.87 -25.37
C GLN A 647 4.15 33.64 -24.68
N GLU A 648 5.23 33.84 -25.41
CA GLU A 648 6.62 33.65 -24.94
C GLU A 648 6.98 34.55 -23.74
N THR A 649 6.18 35.59 -23.49
CA THR A 649 6.32 36.57 -22.40
C THR A 649 5.65 36.13 -21.08
N GLY A 650 5.06 34.93 -21.01
CA GLY A 650 4.31 34.46 -19.83
C GLY A 650 2.85 34.94 -19.78
N TYR A 651 2.40 35.68 -20.79
CA TYR A 651 0.99 36.02 -20.94
C TYR A 651 0.23 34.89 -21.66
N LEU A 652 -0.93 34.55 -21.13
CA LEU A 652 -1.86 33.58 -21.69
C LEU A 652 -2.97 34.34 -22.40
N GLU A 653 -3.19 34.02 -23.66
CA GLU A 653 -4.37 34.44 -24.39
C GLU A 653 -5.46 33.40 -24.11
N LEU A 654 -6.49 33.80 -23.37
CA LEU A 654 -7.58 32.95 -22.96
C LEU A 654 -8.80 33.18 -23.86
N ALA A 655 -9.44 32.09 -24.24
CA ALA A 655 -10.74 32.11 -24.87
C ALA A 655 -11.82 31.79 -23.84
N CYS A 656 -12.82 32.66 -23.76
CA CYS A 656 -13.96 32.52 -22.87
C CYS A 656 -15.24 32.40 -23.70
N CYS A 657 -16.21 31.63 -23.21
CA CYS A 657 -17.47 31.37 -23.90
C CYS A 657 -18.28 32.67 -24.19
N PHE A 658 -18.09 33.73 -23.40
CA PHE A 658 -18.89 34.96 -23.45
C PHE A 658 -18.29 36.15 -24.21
N ARG A 659 -17.04 36.07 -24.67
CA ARG A 659 -16.41 37.18 -25.40
C ARG A 659 -15.90 36.74 -26.78
N LYS A 660 -16.19 37.56 -27.79
CA LYS A 660 -15.70 37.41 -29.18
C LYS A 660 -14.28 37.93 -29.39
N ALA A 661 -13.70 38.60 -28.38
CA ALA A 661 -12.29 38.96 -28.31
C ALA A 661 -11.65 38.19 -27.15
N LYS A 662 -10.48 37.60 -27.40
CA LYS A 662 -9.72 36.82 -26.43
C LYS A 662 -9.12 37.75 -25.35
N CYS A 663 -8.98 37.28 -24.12
CA CYS A 663 -8.43 38.08 -23.02
C CYS A 663 -6.98 37.67 -22.71
N ASN A 664 -6.12 38.63 -22.41
CA ASN A 664 -4.74 38.35 -22.02
C ASN A 664 -4.62 38.42 -20.49
N THR A 665 -4.01 37.41 -19.89
CA THR A 665 -3.71 37.41 -18.46
C THR A 665 -2.34 36.80 -18.20
N HIS A 666 -1.68 37.19 -17.11
CA HIS A 666 -0.41 36.59 -16.75
C HIS A 666 -0.64 35.24 -16.07
N TYR A 667 0.21 34.25 -16.33
CA TYR A 667 0.06 32.90 -15.75
C TYR A 667 -0.01 32.88 -14.21
N SER A 668 0.51 33.93 -13.54
CA SER A 668 0.42 34.08 -12.08
C SER A 668 -1.00 34.24 -11.57
N ASP A 669 -1.88 34.88 -12.35
CA ASP A 669 -3.21 35.34 -11.93
C ASP A 669 -4.28 34.24 -12.04
N VAL A 670 -3.93 33.14 -12.71
CA VAL A 670 -4.84 32.02 -12.98
C VAL A 670 -4.29 30.70 -12.45
N GLU A 671 -5.20 29.78 -12.17
CA GLU A 671 -4.89 28.40 -11.81
C GLU A 671 -5.59 27.43 -12.76
N LYS A 672 -4.95 26.28 -12.99
CA LYS A 672 -5.47 25.20 -13.82
C LYS A 672 -6.60 24.47 -13.08
N VAL A 673 -7.65 24.11 -13.79
CA VAL A 673 -8.80 23.34 -13.26
C VAL A 673 -9.10 22.12 -14.14
N PRO A 674 -9.76 21.09 -13.62
CA PRO A 674 -10.23 19.97 -14.44
C PRO A 674 -11.19 20.47 -15.53
N GLY A 675 -10.86 20.18 -16.79
CA GLY A 675 -11.71 20.48 -17.94
C GLY A 675 -12.81 19.43 -18.16
N PHE A 676 -13.87 19.85 -18.83
CA PHE A 676 -14.93 18.94 -19.28
C PHE A 676 -14.48 18.13 -20.50
N LYS A 677 -14.94 16.88 -20.59
CA LYS A 677 -14.62 15.93 -21.66
C LYS A 677 -15.89 15.46 -22.37
N ILE A 678 -15.75 15.13 -23.66
CA ILE A 678 -16.81 14.50 -24.44
C ILE A 678 -17.18 13.17 -23.79
N GLY A 679 -18.48 12.87 -23.72
CA GLY A 679 -19.03 11.67 -23.08
C GLY A 679 -19.31 11.81 -21.59
N GLN A 680 -18.99 12.95 -20.96
CA GLN A 680 -19.36 13.19 -19.57
C GLN A 680 -20.84 13.56 -19.43
N HIS A 681 -21.47 13.02 -18.40
CA HIS A 681 -22.83 13.37 -18.00
C HIS A 681 -22.83 14.65 -17.18
N VAL A 682 -23.77 15.54 -17.46
CA VAL A 682 -23.88 16.86 -16.84
C VAL A 682 -25.33 17.23 -16.57
N ARG A 683 -25.51 18.05 -15.54
CA ARG A 683 -26.75 18.76 -15.22
C ARG A 683 -26.46 20.23 -14.90
N PHE A 684 -27.49 21.06 -14.85
CA PHE A 684 -27.33 22.45 -14.39
C PHE A 684 -27.01 22.51 -12.90
N ARG A 685 -26.19 23.50 -12.49
CA ARG A 685 -25.85 23.71 -11.08
C ARG A 685 -27.08 24.02 -10.23
N VAL A 686 -27.12 23.43 -9.03
CA VAL A 686 -28.22 23.66 -8.08
C VAL A 686 -28.22 25.12 -7.61
N GLY A 687 -29.38 25.78 -7.69
CA GLY A 687 -29.54 27.19 -7.29
C GLY A 687 -29.23 28.21 -8.41
N LEU A 688 -29.00 27.75 -9.63
CA LEU A 688 -28.87 28.62 -10.81
C LEU A 688 -30.22 29.28 -11.13
N LEU A 689 -30.30 30.61 -11.02
CA LEU A 689 -31.51 31.37 -11.35
C LEU A 689 -31.83 31.32 -12.85
N GLU A 690 -30.81 31.53 -13.69
CA GLU A 690 -30.90 31.39 -15.13
C GLU A 690 -29.51 31.06 -15.70
N PRO A 691 -29.37 30.05 -16.59
CA PRO A 691 -28.15 29.81 -17.33
C PRO A 691 -27.80 31.03 -18.18
N ARG A 692 -26.52 31.33 -18.31
CA ARG A 692 -26.06 32.53 -19.02
C ARG A 692 -26.40 32.51 -20.52
N TRP A 693 -26.70 31.35 -21.08
CA TRP A 693 -27.16 31.17 -22.47
C TRP A 693 -28.68 30.99 -22.60
N GLY A 694 -29.40 31.15 -21.49
CA GLY A 694 -30.83 30.89 -21.36
C GLY A 694 -31.15 29.40 -21.37
N TRP A 695 -32.34 29.07 -20.88
CA TRP A 695 -32.83 27.70 -20.80
C TRP A 695 -33.01 27.04 -22.19
N ARG A 696 -33.42 27.77 -23.23
CA ARG A 696 -33.52 27.27 -24.63
C ARG A 696 -34.25 25.91 -24.77
N GLY A 697 -35.33 25.74 -24.02
CA GLY A 697 -36.11 24.48 -24.01
C GLY A 697 -35.66 23.46 -22.97
N THR A 698 -34.54 23.68 -22.27
CA THR A 698 -34.16 22.94 -21.06
C THR A 698 -34.86 23.53 -19.82
N GLN A 699 -34.74 22.85 -18.69
CA GLN A 699 -35.20 23.26 -17.36
C GLN A 699 -34.07 23.00 -16.35
N ALA A 700 -34.21 23.48 -15.11
CA ALA A 700 -33.15 23.38 -14.08
C ALA A 700 -32.73 21.93 -13.77
N GLU A 701 -33.66 20.99 -13.93
CA GLU A 701 -33.45 19.56 -13.74
C GLU A 701 -32.98 18.80 -14.99
N SER A 702 -32.82 19.48 -16.13
CA SER A 702 -32.42 18.84 -17.39
C SER A 702 -31.02 18.21 -17.26
N ARG A 703 -30.89 16.98 -17.79
CA ARG A 703 -29.65 16.19 -17.81
C ARG A 703 -29.23 15.88 -19.23
N GLY A 704 -27.93 15.80 -19.47
CA GLY A 704 -27.42 15.58 -20.82
C GLY A 704 -26.00 15.08 -20.85
N VAL A 705 -25.53 14.79 -22.06
CA VAL A 705 -24.16 14.34 -22.32
C VAL A 705 -23.42 15.39 -23.12
N ILE A 706 -22.19 15.68 -22.71
CA ILE A 706 -21.31 16.57 -23.48
C ILE A 706 -20.96 15.87 -24.80
N THR A 707 -21.41 16.45 -25.90
CA THR A 707 -21.18 15.93 -27.25
C THR A 707 -19.98 16.58 -27.93
N SER A 708 -19.71 17.85 -27.61
CA SER A 708 -18.51 18.54 -28.09
C SER A 708 -18.11 19.65 -27.14
N VAL A 709 -16.80 19.86 -27.02
CA VAL A 709 -16.19 21.02 -26.37
C VAL A 709 -15.50 21.84 -27.45
N SER A 710 -15.88 23.10 -27.59
CA SER A 710 -15.31 24.02 -28.57
C SER A 710 -14.03 24.68 -28.04
N ALA A 711 -13.15 25.12 -28.93
CA ALA A 711 -11.87 25.74 -28.60
C ALA A 711 -12.01 27.08 -27.84
N ASN A 712 -13.21 27.67 -27.83
CA ASN A 712 -13.54 28.88 -27.06
C ASN A 712 -14.14 28.58 -25.66
N GLY A 713 -14.16 27.33 -25.22
CA GLY A 713 -14.77 26.91 -23.96
C GLY A 713 -16.28 26.68 -24.00
N GLU A 714 -16.92 26.91 -25.15
CA GLU A 714 -18.34 26.58 -25.33
C GLU A 714 -18.55 25.07 -25.31
N VAL A 715 -19.47 24.60 -24.46
CA VAL A 715 -19.85 23.19 -24.41
C VAL A 715 -21.17 22.98 -25.12
N ARG A 716 -21.25 21.92 -25.93
CA ARG A 716 -22.51 21.44 -26.50
C ARG A 716 -22.96 20.20 -25.79
N VAL A 717 -24.16 20.27 -25.25
CA VAL A 717 -24.77 19.20 -24.46
C VAL A 717 -25.99 18.70 -25.21
N ALA A 718 -26.03 17.39 -25.45
CA ALA A 718 -27.26 16.71 -25.84
C ALA A 718 -28.06 16.46 -24.56
N PHE A 719 -28.97 17.38 -24.24
CA PHE A 719 -29.94 17.15 -23.18
C PHE A 719 -31.01 16.18 -23.68
N PHE A 720 -31.38 15.24 -22.82
CA PHE A 720 -32.41 14.26 -23.14
C PHE A 720 -33.75 14.98 -23.40
N GLY A 721 -34.45 14.60 -24.46
CA GLY A 721 -35.76 15.17 -24.82
C GLY A 721 -35.70 16.42 -25.69
N LEU A 722 -34.51 16.97 -25.97
CA LEU A 722 -34.37 18.09 -26.89
C LEU A 722 -33.87 17.62 -28.26
N PRO A 723 -34.56 18.01 -29.36
CA PRO A 723 -34.16 17.62 -30.72
C PRO A 723 -32.87 18.33 -31.20
N GLY A 724 -32.31 19.24 -30.40
CA GLY A 724 -31.12 20.00 -30.72
C GLY A 724 -30.11 20.04 -29.57
N LEU A 725 -28.86 20.35 -29.89
CA LEU A 725 -27.79 20.50 -28.90
C LEU A 725 -27.94 21.83 -28.17
N TRP A 726 -28.03 21.79 -26.84
CA TRP A 726 -27.91 22.98 -26.02
C TRP A 726 -26.47 23.46 -26.05
N ARG A 727 -26.30 24.78 -26.09
CA ARG A 727 -25.01 25.46 -26.13
C ARG A 727 -24.94 26.39 -24.94
N GLY A 728 -23.88 26.31 -24.17
CA GLY A 728 -23.67 27.29 -23.12
C GLY A 728 -22.35 27.13 -22.40
N ASP A 729 -22.27 27.78 -21.24
CA ASP A 729 -21.02 27.86 -20.50
C ASP A 729 -20.88 26.69 -19.53
N PRO A 730 -19.71 26.03 -19.51
CA PRO A 730 -19.42 24.94 -18.59
C PRO A 730 -19.52 25.32 -17.10
N ALA A 731 -19.41 26.59 -16.74
CA ALA A 731 -19.60 27.09 -15.39
C ALA A 731 -21.07 27.04 -14.93
N ASP A 732 -22.04 26.94 -15.85
CA ASP A 732 -23.46 26.74 -15.51
C ASP A 732 -23.78 25.26 -15.24
N LEU A 733 -22.84 24.37 -15.55
CA LEU A 733 -22.98 22.92 -15.44
C LEU A 733 -22.17 22.37 -14.26
N GLU A 734 -22.60 21.21 -13.80
CA GLU A 734 -21.86 20.35 -12.90
C GLU A 734 -21.82 18.92 -13.45
N LEU A 735 -20.73 18.22 -13.15
CA LEU A 735 -20.58 16.82 -13.54
C LEU A 735 -21.56 15.97 -12.74
N GLU A 736 -22.34 15.18 -13.47
CA GLU A 736 -23.24 14.21 -12.89
C GLU A 736 -22.54 12.86 -12.83
N GLN A 737 -22.49 12.27 -11.63
CA GLN A 737 -21.89 10.94 -11.46
C GLN A 737 -22.79 9.88 -12.10
N MET A 738 -22.23 9.18 -13.09
CA MET A 738 -22.83 7.99 -13.68
C MET A 738 -22.16 6.74 -13.10
N PHE A 739 -22.95 5.70 -12.85
CA PHE A 739 -22.46 4.39 -12.44
C PHE A 739 -22.50 3.41 -13.61
N GLU A 740 -21.49 2.54 -13.69
CA GLU A 740 -21.45 1.46 -14.68
C GLU A 740 -22.03 0.15 -14.10
N VAL A 741 -22.56 -0.71 -14.96
CA VAL A 741 -23.04 -2.03 -14.56
C VAL A 741 -21.88 -2.85 -13.98
N GLY A 742 -22.06 -3.37 -12.77
CA GLY A 742 -21.06 -4.11 -12.01
C GLY A 742 -20.28 -3.28 -10.99
N GLU A 743 -20.49 -1.96 -10.95
CA GLU A 743 -19.93 -1.11 -9.89
C GLU A 743 -20.61 -1.37 -8.54
N TRP A 744 -19.82 -1.28 -7.48
CA TRP A 744 -20.27 -1.46 -6.09
C TRP A 744 -20.62 -0.10 -5.51
N VAL A 745 -21.84 0.01 -5.00
CA VAL A 745 -22.40 1.27 -4.50
C VAL A 745 -22.93 1.09 -3.10
N ARG A 746 -22.76 2.12 -2.28
CA ARG A 746 -23.37 2.24 -0.96
C ARG A 746 -24.50 3.27 -1.02
N MET A 747 -25.65 2.94 -0.43
CA MET A 747 -26.74 3.90 -0.27
C MET A 747 -26.31 4.96 0.75
N ARG A 748 -26.37 6.23 0.37
CA ARG A 748 -25.89 7.34 1.20
C ARG A 748 -26.74 7.51 2.46
N ASP A 749 -26.12 8.15 3.45
CA ASP A 749 -26.70 8.36 4.77
C ASP A 749 -27.99 9.23 4.71
N ASP A 750 -28.15 10.08 3.70
CA ASP A 750 -29.29 11.00 3.49
C ASP A 750 -30.43 10.43 2.62
N ALA A 751 -30.28 9.20 2.10
CA ALA A 751 -31.28 8.57 1.24
C ALA A 751 -32.44 7.94 2.06
N SER A 752 -33.66 8.02 1.54
CA SER A 752 -34.84 7.37 2.14
C SER A 752 -34.69 5.84 2.11
N SER A 753 -35.10 5.16 3.18
CA SER A 753 -35.14 3.69 3.20
C SER A 753 -36.15 3.15 2.19
N TRP A 754 -35.78 2.10 1.46
CA TRP A 754 -36.66 1.38 0.54
C TRP A 754 -36.72 -0.10 0.94
N LYS A 755 -37.90 -0.57 1.34
CA LYS A 755 -38.09 -1.93 1.90
C LYS A 755 -37.09 -2.22 3.03
N SER A 756 -36.30 -3.30 2.95
CA SER A 756 -35.26 -3.62 3.94
C SER A 756 -33.90 -2.95 3.68
N ILE A 757 -33.81 -2.08 2.67
CA ILE A 757 -32.60 -1.36 2.29
C ILE A 757 -32.62 0.02 2.95
N GLY A 758 -31.71 0.23 3.89
CA GLY A 758 -31.51 1.48 4.61
C GLY A 758 -30.17 2.15 4.29
N PRO A 759 -29.96 3.39 4.74
CA PRO A 759 -28.69 4.09 4.54
C PRO A 759 -27.49 3.26 5.01
N GLY A 760 -26.45 3.19 4.19
CA GLY A 760 -25.27 2.35 4.41
C GLY A 760 -25.32 0.94 3.81
N SER A 761 -26.47 0.52 3.24
CA SER A 761 -26.56 -0.75 2.50
C SER A 761 -25.66 -0.74 1.27
N ILE A 762 -25.03 -1.87 0.96
CA ILE A 762 -24.14 -2.02 -0.20
C ILE A 762 -24.84 -2.89 -1.25
N GLY A 763 -24.81 -2.46 -2.49
CA GLY A 763 -25.39 -3.17 -3.63
C GLY A 763 -24.52 -3.07 -4.87
N VAL A 764 -24.91 -3.81 -5.91
CA VAL A 764 -24.21 -3.83 -7.20
C VAL A 764 -25.12 -3.22 -8.26
N VAL A 765 -24.58 -2.31 -9.06
CA VAL A 765 -25.31 -1.65 -10.15
C VAL A 765 -25.58 -2.70 -11.24
N GLN A 766 -26.85 -2.93 -11.55
CA GLN A 766 -27.28 -3.92 -12.54
C GLN A 766 -27.80 -3.29 -13.84
N GLY A 767 -28.15 -2.00 -13.82
CA GLY A 767 -28.65 -1.30 -14.99
C GLY A 767 -28.90 0.18 -14.72
N ILE A 768 -29.30 0.89 -15.77
CA ILE A 768 -29.56 2.33 -15.74
C ILE A 768 -31.00 2.57 -16.21
N GLY A 769 -31.76 3.44 -15.53
CA GLY A 769 -33.19 3.68 -15.74
C GLY A 769 -33.52 4.61 -16.90
N TYR A 770 -34.32 4.15 -17.87
CA TYR A 770 -34.75 4.97 -19.00
C TYR A 770 -36.28 5.14 -19.03
N GLU A 771 -36.75 6.35 -19.31
CA GLU A 771 -38.12 6.64 -19.75
C GLU A 771 -38.09 6.98 -21.25
N GLY A 772 -38.56 6.05 -22.09
CA GLY A 772 -38.35 6.13 -23.55
C GLY A 772 -36.87 6.05 -23.90
N ASP A 773 -36.35 6.99 -24.70
CA ASP A 773 -34.92 7.12 -25.03
C ASP A 773 -34.17 8.03 -24.04
N HIS A 774 -34.79 8.40 -22.91
CA HIS A 774 -34.24 9.37 -21.98
C HIS A 774 -33.83 8.69 -20.67
N TRP A 775 -32.58 8.92 -20.26
CA TRP A 775 -32.16 8.50 -18.94
C TRP A 775 -32.91 9.34 -17.90
N ASN A 776 -33.72 8.70 -17.05
CA ASN A 776 -34.56 9.39 -16.07
C ASN A 776 -33.81 9.73 -14.78
N GLY A 777 -32.47 9.58 -14.78
CA GLY A 777 -31.65 9.85 -13.61
C GLY A 777 -31.61 8.75 -12.56
N SER A 778 -32.32 7.64 -12.81
CA SER A 778 -32.39 6.51 -11.91
C SER A 778 -31.42 5.41 -12.32
N VAL A 779 -31.01 4.60 -11.34
CA VAL A 779 -30.15 3.43 -11.53
C VAL A 779 -30.82 2.23 -10.90
N PHE A 780 -30.68 1.07 -11.56
CA PHE A 780 -31.10 -0.21 -11.02
C PHE A 780 -29.94 -0.80 -10.22
N VAL A 781 -30.13 -0.96 -8.93
CA VAL A 781 -29.16 -1.57 -8.03
C VAL A 781 -29.74 -2.83 -7.43
N GLY A 782 -29.02 -3.93 -7.58
CA GLY A 782 -29.29 -5.16 -6.84
C GLY A 782 -28.71 -5.03 -5.45
N PHE A 783 -29.56 -4.97 -4.43
CA PHE A 783 -29.14 -5.00 -3.03
C PHE A 783 -29.31 -6.39 -2.42
N CYS A 784 -28.45 -6.68 -1.47
CA CYS A 784 -28.17 -8.02 -0.98
C CYS A 784 -29.41 -8.77 -0.45
N GLY A 785 -29.93 -9.71 -1.24
CA GLY A 785 -31.09 -10.53 -0.87
C GLY A 785 -32.49 -9.90 -0.99
N GLU A 786 -32.64 -8.66 -1.47
CA GLU A 786 -33.93 -8.19 -2.00
C GLU A 786 -34.19 -8.84 -3.37
N GLN A 787 -35.42 -9.26 -3.64
CA GLN A 787 -35.77 -9.89 -4.92
C GLN A 787 -35.97 -8.85 -6.04
N ASP A 788 -36.44 -7.66 -5.68
CA ASP A 788 -36.64 -6.57 -6.62
C ASP A 788 -35.42 -5.65 -6.66
N GLN A 789 -35.10 -5.15 -7.86
CA GLN A 789 -34.06 -4.15 -8.04
C GLN A 789 -34.52 -2.80 -7.46
N TRP A 790 -33.64 -2.16 -6.69
CA TRP A 790 -33.88 -0.80 -6.24
C TRP A 790 -33.76 0.14 -7.43
N LEU A 791 -34.80 0.95 -7.63
CA LEU A 791 -34.84 2.02 -8.62
C LEU A 791 -34.85 3.35 -7.87
N GLY A 792 -33.82 4.15 -8.06
CA GLY A 792 -33.76 5.48 -7.48
C GLY A 792 -32.63 6.33 -8.03
N PRO A 793 -32.56 7.61 -7.63
CA PRO A 793 -31.65 8.58 -8.22
C PRO A 793 -30.19 8.28 -7.84
N THR A 794 -29.26 8.55 -8.77
CA THR A 794 -27.81 8.41 -8.54
C THR A 794 -27.28 9.21 -7.35
N THR A 795 -27.97 10.31 -6.99
CA THR A 795 -27.62 11.16 -5.85
C THR A 795 -27.71 10.44 -4.51
N HIS A 796 -28.49 9.35 -4.41
CA HIS A 796 -28.62 8.54 -3.20
C HIS A 796 -27.54 7.47 -3.07
N LEU A 797 -26.59 7.39 -4.00
CA LEU A 797 -25.55 6.36 -4.05
C LEU A 797 -24.15 6.97 -4.01
N GLU A 798 -23.19 6.23 -3.47
CA GLU A 798 -21.76 6.53 -3.55
C GLU A 798 -20.97 5.26 -3.91
N ARG A 799 -19.81 5.38 -4.56
CA ARG A 799 -18.95 4.23 -4.89
C ARG A 799 -18.24 3.72 -3.64
N VAL A 800 -18.11 2.41 -3.51
CA VAL A 800 -17.30 1.77 -2.46
C VAL A 800 -16.40 0.68 -3.04
N ASP A 801 -15.25 0.47 -2.41
CA ASP A 801 -14.23 -0.46 -2.86
C ASP A 801 -14.77 -1.90 -2.97
N LYS A 802 -14.57 -2.51 -4.15
CA LYS A 802 -15.12 -3.81 -4.48
C LYS A 802 -14.47 -4.89 -3.62
N LEU A 803 -15.28 -5.66 -2.90
CA LEU A 803 -14.83 -6.88 -2.25
C LEU A 803 -14.50 -7.94 -3.31
N VAL A 804 -13.37 -8.62 -3.14
CA VAL A 804 -12.87 -9.62 -4.10
C VAL A 804 -12.74 -10.98 -3.43
N ILE A 805 -13.02 -12.03 -4.21
CA ILE A 805 -12.88 -13.42 -3.78
C ILE A 805 -11.42 -13.69 -3.37
N GLY A 806 -11.22 -14.40 -2.26
CA GLY A 806 -9.91 -14.73 -1.70
C GLY A 806 -9.48 -13.83 -0.54
N LYS A 807 -10.19 -12.72 -0.29
CA LYS A 807 -9.91 -11.89 0.89
C LYS A 807 -10.53 -12.49 2.14
N GLN A 808 -9.78 -12.46 3.24
CA GLN A 808 -10.32 -12.80 4.56
C GLN A 808 -11.17 -11.64 5.06
N VAL A 809 -12.34 -11.98 5.57
CA VAL A 809 -13.31 -11.06 6.13
C VAL A 809 -13.85 -11.62 7.44
N LYS A 810 -14.28 -10.72 8.31
CA LYS A 810 -15.06 -11.05 9.51
C LYS A 810 -16.26 -10.12 9.60
N VAL A 811 -17.27 -10.50 10.38
CA VAL A 811 -18.44 -9.66 10.60
C VAL A 811 -18.07 -8.50 11.53
N LYS A 812 -18.35 -7.27 11.09
CA LYS A 812 -18.15 -6.04 11.89
C LYS A 812 -18.79 -6.18 13.26
N PHE A 813 -18.09 -5.73 14.30
CA PHE A 813 -18.53 -5.90 15.70
C PHE A 813 -19.89 -5.27 16.03
N CYS A 814 -20.38 -4.31 15.24
CA CYS A 814 -21.72 -3.73 15.42
C CYS A 814 -22.87 -4.68 15.00
N VAL A 815 -22.64 -5.60 14.05
CA VAL A 815 -23.70 -6.40 13.40
C VAL A 815 -23.99 -7.68 14.18
N LYS A 816 -24.71 -7.55 15.29
CA LYS A 816 -25.08 -8.65 16.19
C LYS A 816 -25.98 -9.71 15.53
N HIS A 817 -26.68 -9.34 14.46
CA HIS A 817 -27.48 -10.26 13.64
C HIS A 817 -27.21 -9.99 12.15
N PRO A 818 -26.26 -10.72 11.54
CA PRO A 818 -26.03 -10.65 10.10
C PRO A 818 -27.31 -11.00 9.34
N ARG A 819 -27.56 -10.34 8.21
CA ARG A 819 -28.77 -10.49 7.38
C ARG A 819 -29.04 -11.95 7.00
N PHE A 820 -28.00 -12.73 6.69
CA PHE A 820 -28.11 -14.15 6.35
C PHE A 820 -27.84 -15.10 7.53
N GLY A 821 -27.75 -14.54 8.73
CA GLY A 821 -27.51 -15.27 9.97
C GLY A 821 -26.06 -15.73 10.13
N TRP A 822 -25.74 -16.15 11.35
CA TRP A 822 -24.38 -16.51 11.76
C TRP A 822 -23.88 -17.83 11.19
N SER A 823 -24.75 -18.74 10.72
CA SER A 823 -24.35 -20.06 10.19
C SER A 823 -23.34 -20.83 11.09
N GLY A 824 -23.46 -20.67 12.42
CA GLY A 824 -22.56 -21.27 13.43
C GLY A 824 -21.26 -20.50 13.70
N HIS A 825 -21.10 -19.32 13.11
CA HIS A 825 -19.92 -18.46 13.25
C HIS A 825 -20.18 -17.34 14.27
N THR A 826 -19.13 -16.66 14.73
CA THR A 826 -19.21 -15.54 15.68
C THR A 826 -18.46 -14.32 15.13
N HIS A 827 -18.49 -13.18 15.83
CA HIS A 827 -17.66 -12.02 15.47
C HIS A 827 -16.15 -12.32 15.44
N ALA A 828 -15.69 -13.38 16.12
CA ALA A 828 -14.29 -13.82 16.08
C ALA A 828 -13.98 -14.76 14.89
N SER A 829 -15.01 -15.20 14.15
CA SER A 829 -14.82 -16.09 13.00
C SER A 829 -14.34 -15.29 11.79
N VAL A 830 -13.11 -15.61 11.37
CA VAL A 830 -12.52 -15.09 10.14
C VAL A 830 -12.75 -16.12 9.04
N GLY A 831 -13.25 -15.66 7.89
CA GLY A 831 -13.49 -16.50 6.74
C GLY A 831 -13.10 -15.84 5.44
N THR A 832 -12.78 -16.63 4.44
CA THR A 832 -12.34 -16.15 3.13
C THR A 832 -13.53 -16.02 2.20
N ILE A 833 -13.70 -14.90 1.50
CA ILE A 833 -14.72 -14.79 0.44
C ILE A 833 -14.42 -15.86 -0.62
N SER A 834 -15.32 -16.82 -0.81
CA SER A 834 -15.22 -17.90 -1.80
C SER A 834 -16.07 -17.65 -3.04
N ALA A 835 -17.12 -16.83 -2.95
CA ALA A 835 -17.89 -16.33 -4.09
C ALA A 835 -18.63 -15.03 -3.76
N ILE A 836 -19.04 -14.31 -4.80
CA ILE A 836 -19.91 -13.13 -4.70
C ILE A 836 -21.02 -13.26 -5.73
N ASP A 837 -22.27 -13.15 -5.31
CA ASP A 837 -23.45 -13.25 -6.18
C ASP A 837 -23.70 -11.93 -6.92
N ALA A 838 -24.60 -11.97 -7.92
CA ALA A 838 -24.93 -10.81 -8.76
C ALA A 838 -25.62 -9.65 -8.00
N ASP A 839 -26.21 -9.94 -6.84
CA ASP A 839 -26.79 -8.97 -5.90
C ASP A 839 -25.77 -8.47 -4.86
N GLY A 840 -24.50 -8.87 -5.00
CA GLY A 840 -23.41 -8.52 -4.09
C GLY A 840 -23.27 -9.46 -2.89
N LYS A 841 -24.13 -10.47 -2.71
CA LYS A 841 -24.07 -11.37 -1.56
C LYS A 841 -22.76 -12.15 -1.50
N LEU A 842 -22.08 -12.10 -0.35
CA LEU A 842 -20.81 -12.76 -0.16
C LEU A 842 -21.04 -14.18 0.35
N ARG A 843 -20.34 -15.14 -0.25
CA ARG A 843 -20.19 -16.49 0.28
C ARG A 843 -18.82 -16.61 0.91
N ILE A 844 -18.78 -16.94 2.18
CA ILE A 844 -17.59 -17.02 3.01
C ILE A 844 -17.30 -18.48 3.33
N TYR A 845 -16.05 -18.87 3.12
CA TYR A 845 -15.51 -20.15 3.53
C TYR A 845 -14.72 -20.00 4.83
N THR A 846 -15.02 -20.82 5.83
CA THR A 846 -14.21 -20.94 7.04
C THR A 846 -13.69 -22.38 7.20
N PRO A 847 -12.48 -22.57 7.75
CA PRO A 847 -11.93 -23.91 7.99
C PRO A 847 -12.72 -24.73 9.02
N ALA A 848 -13.49 -24.06 9.90
CA ALA A 848 -14.25 -24.68 10.97
C ALA A 848 -15.74 -24.93 10.62
N GLY A 849 -16.21 -24.42 9.47
CA GLY A 849 -17.63 -24.33 9.12
C GLY A 849 -18.12 -25.38 8.11
N THR A 850 -19.37 -25.80 8.30
CA THR A 850 -19.98 -27.00 7.66
C THR A 850 -20.99 -26.69 6.56
N LYS A 851 -21.60 -25.50 6.55
CA LYS A 851 -22.47 -25.00 5.47
C LYS A 851 -22.05 -23.56 5.14
N VAL A 852 -22.11 -23.19 3.86
CA VAL A 852 -21.55 -21.92 3.30
C VAL A 852 -22.05 -20.71 4.08
N TRP A 853 -21.14 -19.93 4.67
CA TRP A 853 -21.49 -18.76 5.46
C TRP A 853 -21.76 -17.57 4.54
N MET A 854 -23.04 -17.19 4.39
CA MET A 854 -23.39 -16.03 3.56
C MET A 854 -23.38 -14.76 4.40
N LEU A 855 -22.87 -13.67 3.84
CA LEU A 855 -22.82 -12.36 4.50
C LEU A 855 -23.21 -11.25 3.53
N ASP A 856 -23.84 -10.21 4.08
CA ASP A 856 -24.09 -8.97 3.35
C ASP A 856 -22.78 -8.16 3.34
N PRO A 857 -22.36 -7.62 2.18
CA PRO A 857 -21.18 -6.77 2.10
C PRO A 857 -21.13 -5.60 3.09
N SER A 858 -22.28 -5.03 3.43
CA SER A 858 -22.36 -3.91 4.38
C SER A 858 -21.96 -4.33 5.81
N GLU A 859 -22.04 -5.63 6.12
CA GLU A 859 -21.84 -6.20 7.45
C GLU A 859 -20.42 -6.70 7.70
N VAL A 860 -19.57 -6.79 6.68
CA VAL A 860 -18.23 -7.37 6.78
C VAL A 860 -17.12 -6.33 6.77
N GLU A 861 -16.01 -6.66 7.42
CA GLU A 861 -14.73 -5.95 7.34
C GLU A 861 -13.61 -6.91 6.95
N LEU A 862 -12.58 -6.40 6.24
CA LEU A 862 -11.42 -7.17 5.82
C LEU A 862 -10.50 -7.49 7.01
N VAL A 863 -9.92 -8.69 6.99
CA VAL A 863 -8.88 -9.16 7.91
C VAL A 863 -7.61 -9.34 7.07
N GLU A 864 -6.71 -8.36 6.98
CA GLU A 864 -5.40 -8.62 6.38
C GLU A 864 -4.50 -9.22 7.49
N GLU A 865 -3.79 -10.31 7.19
CA GLU A 865 -3.09 -11.11 8.22
C GLU A 865 -1.75 -10.48 8.65
N GLU A 866 -1.65 -10.07 9.93
CA GLU A 866 -0.44 -9.43 10.48
C GLU A 866 0.72 -10.41 10.68
N GLU A 867 1.93 -9.85 10.63
CA GLU A 867 3.19 -10.56 10.85
C GLU A 867 3.28 -11.10 12.28
N ILE A 868 4.02 -12.19 12.48
CA ILE A 868 4.59 -12.49 13.80
C ILE A 868 5.79 -11.56 13.98
N ARG A 869 5.65 -10.56 14.84
CA ARG A 869 6.65 -9.51 15.10
C ARG A 869 7.48 -9.84 16.34
N ILE A 870 8.61 -9.16 16.50
CA ILE A 870 9.37 -9.20 17.75
C ILE A 870 8.48 -8.67 18.88
N GLY A 871 8.46 -9.35 20.03
CA GLY A 871 7.58 -9.09 21.17
C GLY A 871 6.27 -9.88 21.16
N ASP A 872 5.92 -10.55 20.06
CA ASP A 872 4.71 -11.37 20.00
C ASP A 872 4.84 -12.62 20.87
N TRP A 873 3.74 -12.96 21.55
CA TRP A 873 3.63 -14.20 22.29
C TRP A 873 3.24 -15.30 21.33
N VAL A 874 3.97 -16.40 21.37
CA VAL A 874 3.85 -17.49 20.40
C VAL A 874 3.85 -18.85 21.07
N ARG A 875 3.24 -19.82 20.39
CA ARG A 875 3.40 -21.25 20.71
C ARG A 875 3.53 -22.06 19.41
N VAL A 876 4.03 -23.28 19.53
CA VAL A 876 4.16 -24.20 18.39
C VAL A 876 2.77 -24.65 17.93
N ARG A 877 2.47 -24.47 16.63
CA ARG A 877 1.19 -24.89 16.03
C ARG A 877 0.92 -26.36 16.29
N ALA A 878 -0.33 -26.69 16.59
CA ALA A 878 -0.74 -28.08 16.85
C ALA A 878 -0.50 -29.01 15.63
N SER A 879 -0.38 -28.48 14.42
CA SER A 879 -0.09 -29.23 13.19
C SER A 879 1.38 -29.63 13.01
N VAL A 880 2.31 -29.13 13.84
CA VAL A 880 3.76 -29.40 13.72
C VAL A 880 4.14 -30.60 14.57
N SER A 881 4.32 -31.78 13.97
CA SER A 881 4.73 -32.98 14.72
C SER A 881 6.18 -32.95 15.21
N THR A 882 7.08 -32.31 14.45
CA THR A 882 8.50 -32.18 14.80
C THR A 882 9.04 -30.85 14.24
N PRO A 883 9.43 -29.90 15.10
CA PRO A 883 10.01 -28.63 14.67
C PRO A 883 11.32 -28.82 13.91
N ALA A 884 11.60 -27.96 12.94
CA ALA A 884 12.83 -28.00 12.13
C ALA A 884 14.12 -27.96 12.97
N HIS A 885 14.07 -27.28 14.11
CA HIS A 885 15.20 -27.14 15.04
C HIS A 885 15.10 -28.06 16.28
N GLN A 886 14.23 -29.08 16.22
CA GLN A 886 13.96 -30.07 17.27
C GLN A 886 13.30 -29.50 18.53
N TRP A 887 12.58 -30.36 19.27
CA TRP A 887 11.77 -29.94 20.42
C TRP A 887 12.59 -29.40 21.61
N GLY A 888 13.74 -29.99 21.92
CA GLY A 888 14.43 -29.68 23.18
C GLY A 888 13.49 -29.86 24.38
N ASP A 889 13.41 -28.84 25.24
CA ASP A 889 12.53 -28.79 26.41
C ASP A 889 11.15 -28.15 26.13
N VAL A 890 10.87 -27.79 24.87
CA VAL A 890 9.64 -27.11 24.42
C VAL A 890 8.60 -28.15 24.02
N SER A 891 7.31 -27.85 24.22
CA SER A 891 6.19 -28.64 23.72
C SER A 891 5.11 -27.75 23.10
N HIS A 892 4.06 -28.33 22.52
CA HIS A 892 2.90 -27.57 22.03
C HIS A 892 2.19 -26.72 23.09
N SER A 893 2.36 -27.04 24.38
CA SER A 893 1.78 -26.27 25.47
C SER A 893 2.67 -25.12 25.93
N SER A 894 3.95 -25.12 25.56
CA SER A 894 4.91 -24.09 25.94
C SER A 894 4.57 -22.77 25.26
N ILE A 895 4.61 -21.69 26.04
CA ILE A 895 4.32 -20.33 25.60
C ILE A 895 5.60 -19.51 25.76
N GLY A 896 6.01 -18.84 24.69
CA GLY A 896 7.21 -18.02 24.69
C GLY A 896 6.99 -16.68 23.98
N VAL A 897 7.97 -15.79 24.09
CA VAL A 897 7.95 -14.45 23.50
C VAL A 897 9.02 -14.35 22.42
N VAL A 898 8.65 -13.87 21.23
CA VAL A 898 9.61 -13.69 20.13
C VAL A 898 10.59 -12.58 20.49
N HIS A 899 11.88 -12.91 20.58
CA HIS A 899 12.94 -11.99 20.97
C HIS A 899 13.76 -11.49 19.78
N ARG A 900 13.91 -12.32 18.74
CA ARG A 900 14.63 -11.97 17.50
C ARG A 900 14.03 -12.72 16.32
N MET A 901 14.09 -12.12 15.13
CA MET A 901 13.64 -12.72 13.88
C MET A 901 14.63 -12.39 12.76
N GLU A 902 15.05 -13.40 11.98
CA GLU A 902 16.00 -13.27 10.87
C GLU A 902 15.79 -14.44 9.89
N ASP A 903 15.80 -14.18 8.58
CA ASP A 903 15.66 -15.20 7.51
C ASP A 903 14.50 -16.21 7.69
N GLY A 904 13.36 -15.74 8.22
CA GLY A 904 12.18 -16.57 8.48
C GLY A 904 12.31 -17.51 9.70
N CYS A 905 13.40 -17.37 10.47
CA CYS A 905 13.61 -18.02 11.76
C CYS A 905 13.27 -17.07 12.92
N LEU A 906 12.74 -17.62 14.00
CA LEU A 906 12.41 -16.93 15.25
C LEU A 906 13.28 -17.47 16.38
N TRP A 907 13.75 -16.57 17.23
CA TRP A 907 14.37 -16.88 18.51
C TRP A 907 13.37 -16.53 19.61
N VAL A 908 12.83 -17.55 20.25
CA VAL A 908 11.73 -17.43 21.21
C VAL A 908 12.27 -17.63 22.63
N ALA A 909 12.02 -16.66 23.50
CA ALA A 909 12.31 -16.75 24.91
C ALA A 909 11.21 -17.53 25.61
N PHE A 910 11.58 -18.64 26.27
CA PHE A 910 10.71 -19.35 27.19
C PHE A 910 11.13 -19.05 28.63
N CYS A 911 10.17 -18.81 29.52
CA CYS A 911 10.47 -18.42 30.90
C CYS A 911 11.28 -19.44 31.71
N PHE A 912 11.34 -20.70 31.24
CA PHE A 912 12.08 -21.81 31.85
C PHE A 912 13.41 -22.14 31.16
N MET A 913 13.76 -21.46 30.08
CA MET A 913 15.02 -21.67 29.36
C MET A 913 15.94 -20.47 29.54
N GLU A 914 17.22 -20.72 29.75
CA GLU A 914 18.24 -19.65 29.80
C GLU A 914 18.66 -19.19 28.39
N LYS A 915 18.44 -20.02 27.36
CA LYS A 915 18.77 -19.73 25.96
C LYS A 915 17.51 -19.58 25.12
N LEU A 916 17.55 -18.69 24.13
CA LEU A 916 16.48 -18.55 23.15
C LEU A 916 16.33 -19.82 22.33
N TRP A 917 15.10 -20.28 22.15
CA TRP A 917 14.78 -21.44 21.33
C TRP A 917 14.61 -21.01 19.88
N LEU A 918 15.35 -21.65 18.97
CA LEU A 918 15.31 -21.35 17.55
C LEU A 918 14.20 -22.17 16.87
N CYS A 919 13.37 -21.54 16.05
CA CYS A 919 12.34 -22.23 15.27
C CYS A 919 12.03 -21.47 13.97
N LYS A 920 11.21 -22.04 13.08
CA LYS A 920 10.73 -21.29 11.91
C LYS A 920 9.45 -20.51 12.22
N ALA A 921 9.30 -19.31 11.65
CA ALA A 921 8.10 -18.50 11.85
C ALA A 921 6.81 -19.21 11.41
N CYS A 922 6.88 -20.05 10.38
CA CYS A 922 5.75 -20.85 9.90
C CYS A 922 5.29 -21.95 10.90
N GLU A 923 6.16 -22.38 11.82
CA GLU A 923 5.85 -23.40 12.82
C GLU A 923 5.12 -22.82 14.04
N MET A 924 5.10 -21.49 14.17
CA MET A 924 4.57 -20.77 15.31
C MET A 924 3.21 -20.14 15.01
N GLU A 925 2.36 -20.05 16.02
CA GLU A 925 1.13 -19.25 16.01
C GLU A 925 1.18 -18.20 17.12
N ARG A 926 0.68 -16.99 16.80
CA ARG A 926 0.55 -15.89 17.76
C ARG A 926 -0.57 -16.18 18.75
N ILE A 927 -0.33 -15.93 20.02
CA ILE A 927 -1.32 -16.05 21.10
C ILE A 927 -1.54 -14.70 21.79
N ARG A 928 -2.65 -14.57 22.51
CA ARG A 928 -2.93 -13.36 23.32
C ARG A 928 -1.86 -13.24 24.42
N PRO A 929 -1.15 -12.10 24.54
CA PRO A 929 -0.24 -11.86 25.65
C PRO A 929 -1.03 -11.73 26.97
N PHE A 930 -0.48 -12.22 28.07
CA PHE A 930 -0.99 -11.90 29.40
C PHE A 930 -0.66 -10.46 29.75
N LYS A 931 -1.60 -9.75 30.36
CA LYS A 931 -1.43 -8.36 30.78
C LYS A 931 -1.61 -8.22 32.28
N VAL A 932 -0.95 -7.22 32.86
CA VAL A 932 -1.21 -6.85 34.25
C VAL A 932 -2.69 -6.48 34.41
N GLY A 933 -3.33 -7.01 35.45
CA GLY A 933 -4.78 -6.90 35.69
C GLY A 933 -5.60 -8.09 35.18
N ASP A 934 -5.02 -8.98 34.35
CA ASP A 934 -5.73 -10.18 33.90
C ASP A 934 -6.09 -11.06 35.12
N LYS A 935 -7.39 -11.40 35.24
CA LYS A 935 -7.88 -12.38 36.21
C LYS A 935 -7.57 -13.78 35.70
N VAL A 936 -6.82 -14.52 36.49
CA VAL A 936 -6.22 -15.78 36.09
C VAL A 936 -6.44 -16.86 37.13
N ARG A 937 -6.42 -18.11 36.67
CA ARG A 937 -6.42 -19.30 37.52
C ARG A 937 -5.38 -20.29 37.02
N ILE A 938 -4.95 -21.18 37.91
CA ILE A 938 -4.08 -22.29 37.52
C ILE A 938 -4.88 -23.25 36.64
N ARG A 939 -4.27 -23.70 35.54
CA ARG A 939 -4.91 -24.59 34.56
C ARG A 939 -5.38 -25.89 35.23
N GLU A 940 -6.60 -26.31 34.91
CA GLU A 940 -7.17 -27.57 35.41
C GLU A 940 -6.39 -28.77 34.86
N GLY A 941 -6.03 -29.72 35.73
CA GLY A 941 -5.27 -30.92 35.35
C GLY A 941 -3.73 -30.80 35.40
N LEU A 942 -3.19 -29.64 35.80
CA LEU A 942 -1.74 -29.44 35.98
C LEU A 942 -1.17 -30.20 37.21
N MET A 943 -0.57 -31.37 37.02
CA MET A 943 -0.09 -32.19 38.16
C MET A 943 0.98 -31.49 39.03
N THR A 944 1.94 -30.82 38.40
CA THR A 944 3.01 -30.07 39.07
C THR A 944 3.39 -28.83 38.25
N PRO A 945 3.11 -27.61 38.72
CA PRO A 945 3.57 -26.39 38.07
C PRO A 945 5.10 -26.34 38.10
N ARG A 946 5.69 -25.77 37.06
CA ARG A 946 7.14 -25.84 36.84
C ARG A 946 7.96 -25.13 37.93
N TRP A 947 7.37 -24.13 38.58
CA TRP A 947 7.96 -23.40 39.73
C TRP A 947 7.49 -23.91 41.10
N GLY A 948 6.89 -25.10 41.13
CA GLY A 948 6.42 -25.74 42.35
C GLY A 948 5.10 -25.17 42.84
N TRP A 949 4.37 -26.00 43.58
CA TRP A 949 3.21 -25.56 44.34
C TRP A 949 3.68 -24.72 45.53
N GLY A 950 3.04 -23.57 45.75
CA GLY A 950 3.12 -22.87 47.03
C GLY A 950 2.02 -23.39 47.97
N MET A 951 1.23 -22.48 48.56
CA MET A 951 -0.02 -22.85 49.28
C MET A 951 -1.25 -22.88 48.36
N GLU A 952 -1.05 -22.61 47.07
CA GLU A 952 -2.09 -22.48 46.07
C GLU A 952 -2.51 -23.86 45.51
N THR A 953 -3.77 -23.97 45.08
CA THR A 953 -4.33 -25.18 44.46
C THR A 953 -4.97 -24.83 43.11
N HIS A 954 -5.46 -25.81 42.36
CA HIS A 954 -6.22 -25.58 41.11
C HIS A 954 -7.47 -24.68 41.28
N ALA A 955 -7.96 -24.52 42.51
CA ALA A 955 -9.08 -23.65 42.85
C ALA A 955 -8.64 -22.20 43.12
N SER A 956 -7.34 -21.93 43.22
CA SER A 956 -6.81 -20.60 43.51
C SER A 956 -6.99 -19.68 42.31
N LYS A 957 -7.62 -18.52 42.56
CA LYS A 957 -7.81 -17.43 41.61
C LYS A 957 -6.90 -16.25 41.98
N GLY A 958 -6.29 -15.65 40.98
CA GLY A 958 -5.33 -14.58 41.15
C GLY A 958 -5.45 -13.52 40.07
N GLU A 959 -4.62 -12.50 40.20
CA GLU A 959 -4.50 -11.42 39.23
C GLU A 959 -3.05 -11.31 38.80
N VAL A 960 -2.79 -11.16 37.50
CA VAL A 960 -1.45 -10.90 36.98
C VAL A 960 -1.03 -9.51 37.45
N VAL A 961 0.08 -9.41 38.18
CA VAL A 961 0.64 -8.17 38.72
C VAL A 961 1.96 -7.76 38.08
N GLY A 962 2.52 -8.64 37.25
CA GLY A 962 3.72 -8.37 36.46
C GLY A 962 3.95 -9.46 35.43
N VAL A 963 4.57 -9.08 34.32
CA VAL A 963 4.95 -9.96 33.21
C VAL A 963 6.38 -9.61 32.83
N ASP A 964 7.30 -10.56 32.91
CA ASP A 964 8.71 -10.33 32.56
C ASP A 964 8.94 -10.51 31.04
N ALA A 965 10.06 -10.00 30.51
CA ALA A 965 10.40 -10.04 29.09
C ALA A 965 10.49 -11.47 28.49
N ASN A 966 10.81 -12.48 29.31
CA ASN A 966 10.81 -13.89 28.90
C ASN A 966 9.44 -14.57 29.03
N GLY A 967 8.37 -13.79 29.27
CA GLY A 967 7.01 -14.27 29.46
C GLY A 967 6.68 -14.73 30.88
N LYS A 968 7.62 -14.70 31.85
CA LYS A 968 7.35 -15.15 33.22
C LYS A 968 6.25 -14.31 33.88
N LEU A 969 5.22 -14.96 34.44
CA LEU A 969 4.11 -14.28 35.09
C LEU A 969 4.34 -14.12 36.59
N ARG A 970 4.00 -12.94 37.12
CA ARG A 970 3.88 -12.68 38.56
C ARG A 970 2.41 -12.51 38.89
N ILE A 971 1.85 -13.40 39.71
CA ILE A 971 0.42 -13.49 40.00
C ILE A 971 0.19 -13.28 41.50
N ARG A 972 -0.73 -12.38 41.86
CA ARG A 972 -1.20 -12.21 43.23
C ARG A 972 -2.45 -13.04 43.45
N PHE A 973 -2.33 -14.10 44.23
CA PHE A 973 -3.47 -14.90 44.69
C PHE A 973 -4.08 -14.28 45.97
N GLN A 974 -5.39 -14.43 46.15
CA GLN A 974 -6.13 -13.76 47.24
C GLN A 974 -5.62 -14.07 48.66
N TRP A 975 -5.03 -15.25 48.89
CA TRP A 975 -4.62 -15.73 50.22
C TRP A 975 -3.12 -15.56 50.50
N ARG A 976 -2.39 -14.79 49.68
CA ARG A 976 -0.93 -14.63 49.78
C ARG A 976 -0.58 -13.19 50.18
N GLU A 977 -0.17 -12.99 51.43
CA GLU A 977 0.39 -11.71 51.87
C GLU A 977 1.86 -11.58 51.43
N GLY A 978 2.19 -10.48 50.74
CA GLY A 978 3.56 -10.11 50.38
C GLY A 978 3.99 -10.46 48.95
N LYS A 979 4.57 -11.65 48.72
CA LYS A 979 5.27 -11.96 47.46
C LYS A 979 4.32 -12.55 46.39
N PRO A 980 4.34 -12.09 45.13
CA PRO A 980 3.56 -12.69 44.06
C PRO A 980 4.07 -14.09 43.69
N TRP A 981 3.16 -14.98 43.31
CA TRP A 981 3.48 -16.31 42.80
C TRP A 981 4.09 -16.16 41.40
N ILE A 982 5.14 -16.93 41.12
CA ILE A 982 5.84 -16.88 39.85
C ILE A 982 5.52 -18.16 39.10
N GLY A 983 5.13 -18.05 37.83
CA GLY A 983 4.98 -19.25 37.03
C GLY A 983 4.94 -19.06 35.53
N ASP A 984 4.88 -20.21 34.87
CA ASP A 984 4.82 -20.35 33.43
C ASP A 984 3.48 -19.83 32.90
N PRO A 985 3.44 -19.01 31.85
CA PRO A 985 2.20 -18.78 31.12
C PRO A 985 1.47 -20.06 30.69
N ALA A 986 2.21 -21.14 30.42
CA ALA A 986 1.64 -22.43 30.06
C ALA A 986 0.84 -23.08 31.22
N ASP A 987 1.11 -22.69 32.47
CA ASP A 987 0.45 -23.26 33.66
C ASP A 987 -0.85 -22.50 34.01
N ILE A 988 -1.14 -21.40 33.31
CA ILE A 988 -2.16 -20.42 33.67
C ILE A 988 -3.23 -20.31 32.57
N SER A 989 -4.47 -20.04 32.96
CA SER A 989 -5.58 -19.71 32.07
C SER A 989 -6.36 -18.48 32.59
N LEU A 990 -7.01 -17.76 31.68
CA LEU A 990 -7.91 -16.66 32.06
C LEU A 990 -9.15 -17.22 32.78
N ASP A 991 -9.64 -16.50 33.79
CA ASP A 991 -10.86 -16.87 34.53
C ASP A 991 -12.09 -16.24 33.87
N GLU A 992 -12.79 -17.00 33.03
CA GLU A 992 -13.93 -16.49 32.23
C GLU A 992 -15.27 -16.41 33.00
N ASN A 993 -15.31 -16.78 34.29
CA ASN A 993 -16.55 -16.96 35.07
C ASN A 993 -16.94 -15.77 35.97
N SER A 994 -16.84 -14.52 35.49
CA SER A 994 -17.34 -13.34 36.22
C SER A 994 -18.51 -12.62 35.54
N SER A 995 -19.32 -13.31 34.73
CA SER A 995 -20.62 -12.80 34.27
C SER A 995 -21.76 -13.70 34.76
N GLY A 996 -22.16 -13.48 36.02
CA GLY A 996 -23.50 -13.68 36.56
C GLY A 996 -24.16 -15.07 36.47
N THR A 997 -24.16 -15.82 37.57
CA THR A 997 -25.37 -16.55 37.99
C THR A 997 -25.34 -16.82 39.50
N THR A 998 -26.14 -16.06 40.23
CA THR A 998 -26.67 -16.46 41.54
C THR A 998 -27.62 -17.63 41.32
N GLY A 999 -27.33 -18.79 41.90
CA GLY A 999 -28.24 -19.93 41.93
C GLY A 999 -28.59 -20.27 43.36
N ALA A 1000 -29.84 -20.03 43.73
CA ALA A 1000 -30.43 -20.53 44.96
C ALA A 1000 -30.50 -22.06 44.92
N SER A 1001 -29.83 -22.70 45.87
CA SER A 1001 -30.34 -23.79 46.74
C SER A 1001 -29.22 -24.22 47.67
#